data_AF-A0A1G5LHL0-F1
#
_entry.id   AF-A0A1G5LHL0-F1
#
_cell.length_a   1.000
_cell.length_b   1.000
_cell.length_c   1.000
_cell.angle_alpha   90.00
_cell.angle_beta   90.00
_cell.angle_gamma   90.00
#
_symmetry.space_group_name_H-M   'P 1'
#
loop_
_entity.id
_entity.type
_entity.pdbx_description
1 polymer ?
#
loop_
_entity_poly.entity_id
_entity_poly.type
_entity_poly.pdbx_seq_one_letter_code
_entity_poly.pdbx_strand_id
1 'polypeptide(L)'
;MSEVAVSASSSEHVARPRISNLGRDVILIAWDVPQAVRFTSPKLVAEDDLVSPLASLRVTRAEGGMRLFWVLRRPSEGTFEVELSTGPVGLRTDVVIESGEPIAAAAAEALFEGIDASGRVALISAFFNVWSVMFRLHRSRTFIRVLRDILRHLTPNPGPATAVAHVAEDLVLLRTVLSSGFGKVDAIYLLSDSGPARLVARAHRIASEKGAREAVHFLAERVLVPPGDAHLILIGPSGLSIRKLSVGTGLPSIERWLREYGQAAPSLREHILIEIAERSPAGRAMALEAQLRSPLQPKRAVNSLTTPSAEIVTALSTPTGTLVTGWYRDPVDLFAGIDAVGRDESIRDLTPDLHRFPVEVAGPSNGSRLPATGFAVLAPTSTGSAPLLQPRFRLRLKSGAFHPLIPRLQPADSVEARAAALRAVPPQHVDEKLLAQVMTPVIASLHEQARQRIGHPSVITIGVPVVRPKVSVIVPLYKALDFLRFQIAAFATDPWFQSNAELIYVLDSPEQAQEVEHLLGGLHLVYGLPMTFAVMERNGGYARANNVGVSLARGDVLALVNSDIIPTKAGWLEALVTRVSGRRRSIGAVGPKLLFEDGSIQHAGMYFGKDHRGRWLNQHFHKGMPRDYPPACEERIVPAVTGACIVTPRSVFEAVGGFTEDYVVGDYEDSDLCLKITMTERKIAYVPDIELYHLERQSMSLNSEYMRGIAWQYNCALHTERWSSLMTSIMQNANRQRKSRNAA
;
A
#
# COMPACT_ATOMS: atom_id res chain seq x y z
N MET A 1 37.05 -59.43 -52.60
CA MET A 1 35.94 -58.47 -52.45
C MET A 1 34.78 -59.25 -51.86
N SER A 2 34.71 -59.23 -50.53
CA SER A 2 33.91 -60.10 -49.67
C SER A 2 32.49 -59.56 -49.48
N GLU A 3 31.54 -60.48 -49.54
CA GLU A 3 30.15 -60.39 -49.08
C GLU A 3 30.02 -59.70 -47.71
N VAL A 4 28.92 -58.97 -47.49
CA VAL A 4 28.10 -59.12 -46.27
C VAL A 4 26.63 -58.78 -46.63
N ALA A 5 25.77 -59.76 -46.35
CA ALA A 5 24.32 -59.69 -46.38
C ALA A 5 23.75 -58.62 -45.44
N VAL A 6 22.70 -57.91 -45.87
CA VAL A 6 21.79 -57.24 -44.94
C VAL A 6 20.62 -58.18 -44.70
N SER A 7 20.70 -58.88 -43.58
CA SER A 7 19.72 -59.79 -43.03
C SER A 7 18.38 -59.09 -42.74
N ALA A 8 17.28 -59.78 -43.05
CA ALA A 8 16.00 -59.54 -42.41
C ALA A 8 16.12 -59.77 -40.89
N SER A 9 15.94 -58.71 -40.10
CA SER A 9 15.53 -58.73 -38.69
C SER A 9 15.11 -57.29 -38.36
N SER A 10 13.95 -56.94 -37.83
CA SER A 10 12.87 -57.66 -37.17
C SER A 10 11.59 -56.90 -37.53
N SER A 11 10.53 -57.61 -37.89
CA SER A 11 9.19 -57.02 -37.85
C SER A 11 8.85 -56.80 -36.38
N GLU A 12 9.27 -55.67 -35.81
CA GLU A 12 8.61 -55.13 -34.62
C GLU A 12 7.13 -54.99 -35.02
N HIS A 13 6.27 -55.82 -34.43
CA HIS A 13 4.83 -55.73 -34.61
C HIS A 13 4.38 -54.33 -34.23
N VAL A 14 4.22 -53.45 -35.23
CA VAL A 14 3.66 -52.11 -35.03
C VAL A 14 2.24 -52.31 -34.51
N ALA A 15 1.98 -51.86 -33.28
CA ALA A 15 0.69 -52.02 -32.65
C ALA A 15 -0.38 -51.29 -33.48
N ARG A 16 -1.52 -51.94 -33.71
CA ARG A 16 -2.65 -51.30 -34.38
C ARG A 16 -3.12 -50.10 -33.54
N PRO A 17 -3.50 -48.97 -34.17
CA PRO A 17 -4.10 -47.84 -33.47
C PRO A 17 -5.35 -48.28 -32.71
N ARG A 18 -5.47 -47.82 -31.45
CA ARG A 18 -6.63 -48.08 -30.60
C ARG A 18 -7.56 -46.89 -30.68
N ILE A 19 -8.86 -47.15 -30.86
CA ILE A 19 -9.89 -46.11 -30.93
C ILE A 19 -10.75 -46.20 -29.68
N SER A 20 -11.06 -45.05 -29.09
CA SER A 20 -11.85 -44.98 -27.86
C SER A 20 -12.78 -43.78 -27.86
N ASN A 21 -13.92 -43.92 -27.19
CA ASN A 21 -14.91 -42.87 -27.05
C ASN A 21 -14.61 -42.01 -25.79
N LEU A 22 -14.58 -40.68 -25.96
CA LEU A 22 -14.45 -39.70 -24.86
C LEU A 22 -15.77 -38.97 -24.55
N GLY A 23 -16.76 -39.02 -25.43
CA GLY A 23 -18.05 -38.34 -25.31
C GLY A 23 -18.84 -38.47 -26.62
N ARG A 24 -20.14 -38.11 -26.59
CA ARG A 24 -21.15 -38.27 -27.67
C ARG A 24 -20.59 -38.60 -29.07
N ASP A 25 -19.85 -37.65 -29.65
CA ASP A 25 -19.25 -37.71 -30.99
C ASP A 25 -17.72 -37.54 -30.98
N VAL A 26 -17.06 -37.62 -29.82
CA VAL A 26 -15.62 -37.33 -29.69
C VAL A 26 -14.85 -38.61 -29.45
N ILE A 27 -13.90 -38.88 -30.32
CA ILE A 27 -13.06 -40.07 -30.28
C ILE A 27 -11.60 -39.72 -30.02
N LEU A 28 -10.90 -40.67 -29.42
CA LEU A 28 -9.46 -40.64 -29.16
C LEU A 28 -8.83 -41.83 -29.88
N ILE A 29 -7.87 -41.53 -30.74
CA ILE A 29 -7.03 -42.52 -31.40
C ILE A 29 -5.66 -42.51 -30.71
N ALA A 30 -5.21 -43.66 -30.24
CA ALA A 30 -3.92 -43.85 -29.59
C ALA A 30 -3.07 -44.85 -30.39
N TRP A 31 -1.86 -44.45 -30.78
CA TRP A 31 -0.97 -45.29 -31.57
C TRP A 31 0.43 -45.37 -30.94
N ASP A 32 0.87 -46.59 -30.65
CA ASP A 32 2.20 -46.87 -30.11
C ASP A 32 3.21 -47.03 -31.24
N VAL A 33 4.25 -46.20 -31.21
CA VAL A 33 5.27 -46.15 -32.25
C VAL A 33 6.65 -46.45 -31.65
N PRO A 34 7.42 -47.39 -32.22
CA PRO A 34 8.72 -47.79 -31.69
C PRO A 34 9.80 -46.72 -31.86
N GLN A 35 10.87 -46.84 -31.08
CA GLN A 35 11.97 -45.86 -31.00
C GLN A 35 12.76 -45.72 -32.32
N ALA A 36 12.78 -46.77 -33.16
CA ALA A 36 13.57 -46.82 -34.39
C ALA A 36 13.12 -45.81 -35.47
N VAL A 37 11.95 -45.18 -35.31
CA VAL A 37 11.36 -44.32 -36.33
C VAL A 37 11.73 -42.85 -36.08
N ARG A 38 12.46 -42.23 -37.01
CA ARG A 38 12.81 -40.79 -36.98
C ARG A 38 11.70 -39.96 -37.63
N PHE A 39 11.16 -38.99 -36.92
CA PHE A 39 10.00 -38.19 -37.36
C PHE A 39 10.34 -36.72 -37.62
N THR A 40 9.60 -36.08 -38.53
CA THR A 40 9.61 -34.63 -38.71
C THR A 40 8.27 -33.99 -38.35
N SER A 41 7.12 -34.64 -38.62
CA SER A 41 5.77 -34.20 -38.20
C SER A 41 4.72 -35.30 -38.43
N PRO A 42 4.19 -35.98 -37.40
CA PRO A 42 3.05 -36.86 -37.55
C PRO A 42 1.82 -36.11 -38.06
N LYS A 43 1.07 -36.76 -38.96
CA LYS A 43 -0.11 -36.22 -39.63
C LYS A 43 -1.28 -37.20 -39.55
N LEU A 44 -2.46 -36.61 -39.57
CA LEU A 44 -3.74 -37.29 -39.72
C LEU A 44 -4.39 -36.69 -40.96
N VAL A 45 -4.64 -37.50 -41.98
CA VAL A 45 -5.28 -37.08 -43.24
C VAL A 45 -6.57 -37.88 -43.40
N ALA A 46 -7.69 -37.18 -43.61
CA ALA A 46 -8.96 -37.78 -43.99
C ALA A 46 -9.20 -37.53 -45.47
N GLU A 47 -9.88 -38.45 -46.16
CA GLU A 47 -10.14 -38.33 -47.61
C GLU A 47 -11.00 -37.12 -47.98
N ASP A 48 -11.89 -36.68 -47.08
CA ASP A 48 -12.70 -35.47 -47.22
C ASP A 48 -12.14 -34.35 -46.33
N ASP A 49 -11.54 -33.33 -46.96
CA ASP A 49 -10.73 -32.28 -46.33
C ASP A 49 -11.38 -31.60 -45.10
N LEU A 50 -10.58 -31.52 -44.03
CA LEU A 50 -10.75 -30.84 -42.72
C LEU A 50 -11.52 -31.59 -41.62
N VAL A 51 -10.79 -32.49 -40.95
CA VAL A 51 -11.10 -32.92 -39.57
C VAL A 51 -10.87 -31.73 -38.62
N SER A 52 -11.93 -31.04 -38.22
CA SER A 52 -11.86 -29.93 -37.27
C SER A 52 -13.01 -29.98 -36.25
N PRO A 53 -12.75 -29.86 -34.94
CA PRO A 53 -11.44 -29.68 -34.29
C PRO A 53 -10.63 -30.99 -34.21
N LEU A 54 -9.31 -30.89 -34.41
CA LEU A 54 -8.33 -31.96 -34.24
C LEU A 54 -7.26 -31.50 -33.25
N ALA A 55 -6.99 -32.29 -32.21
CA ALA A 55 -5.88 -32.07 -31.29
C ALA A 55 -4.96 -33.29 -31.26
N SER A 56 -3.64 -33.07 -31.30
CA SER A 56 -2.66 -34.15 -31.18
C SER A 56 -1.77 -33.97 -29.96
N LEU A 57 -1.40 -35.06 -29.30
CA LEU A 57 -0.41 -35.08 -28.23
C LEU A 57 0.59 -36.21 -28.47
N ARG A 58 1.86 -35.95 -28.19
CA ARG A 58 2.95 -36.94 -28.27
C ARG A 58 3.50 -37.13 -26.88
N VAL A 59 3.60 -38.37 -26.43
CA VAL A 59 4.15 -38.70 -25.12
C VAL A 59 5.21 -39.79 -25.24
N THR A 60 6.23 -39.71 -24.39
CA THR A 60 7.31 -40.70 -24.34
C THR A 60 6.88 -41.93 -23.55
N ARG A 61 7.32 -43.11 -23.98
CA ARG A 61 7.10 -44.38 -23.29
C ARG A 61 8.31 -44.76 -22.43
N ALA A 62 8.06 -45.43 -21.30
CA ALA A 62 9.09 -45.82 -20.33
C ALA A 62 10.10 -46.85 -20.90
N GLU A 63 9.67 -47.70 -21.82
CA GLU A 63 10.48 -48.74 -22.46
C GLU A 63 11.13 -48.26 -23.78
N GLY A 64 11.01 -46.98 -24.12
CA GLY A 64 11.44 -46.41 -25.41
C GLY A 64 10.30 -46.30 -26.42
N GLY A 65 10.46 -45.39 -27.39
CA GLY A 65 9.41 -45.03 -28.37
C GLY A 65 8.42 -43.97 -27.84
N MET A 66 7.33 -43.75 -28.59
CA MET A 66 6.32 -42.73 -28.27
C MET A 66 4.91 -43.29 -28.43
N ARG A 67 3.96 -42.73 -27.70
CA ARG A 67 2.52 -42.87 -27.97
C ARG A 67 1.99 -41.58 -28.55
N LEU A 68 1.35 -41.67 -29.71
CA LEU A 68 0.70 -40.57 -30.38
C LEU A 68 -0.79 -40.63 -30.08
N PHE A 69 -1.36 -39.50 -29.67
CA PHE A 69 -2.78 -39.32 -29.44
C PHE A 69 -3.35 -38.33 -30.43
N TRP A 70 -4.51 -38.65 -30.99
CA TRP A 70 -5.35 -37.71 -31.75
C TRP A 70 -6.76 -37.71 -31.19
N VAL A 71 -7.29 -36.53 -30.92
CA VAL A 71 -8.69 -36.33 -30.52
C VAL A 71 -9.38 -35.57 -31.63
N LEU A 72 -10.54 -36.07 -32.06
CA LEU A 72 -11.36 -35.46 -33.10
C LEU A 72 -12.85 -35.71 -32.88
N ARG A 73 -13.70 -34.96 -33.59
CA ARG A 73 -15.13 -35.27 -33.70
C ARG A 73 -15.34 -36.28 -34.83
N ARG A 74 -16.02 -37.38 -34.51
CA ARG A 74 -16.49 -38.38 -35.45
C ARG A 74 -17.62 -37.79 -36.28
N PRO A 75 -17.61 -37.93 -37.62
CA PRO A 75 -18.71 -37.54 -38.48
C PRO A 75 -20.03 -38.23 -38.10
N SER A 76 -21.16 -37.59 -38.41
CA SER A 76 -22.49 -38.12 -38.09
C SER A 76 -22.97 -39.21 -39.05
N GLU A 77 -22.45 -39.25 -40.27
CA GLU A 77 -22.87 -40.17 -41.34
C GLU A 77 -21.66 -40.66 -42.15
N GLY A 78 -21.75 -41.88 -42.68
CA GLY A 78 -20.74 -42.47 -43.56
C GLY A 78 -19.61 -43.25 -42.87
N THR A 79 -18.67 -43.70 -43.70
CA THR A 79 -17.41 -44.34 -43.29
C THR A 79 -16.31 -43.29 -43.34
N PHE A 80 -15.58 -43.16 -42.25
CA PHE A 80 -14.54 -42.15 -42.09
C PHE A 80 -13.17 -42.85 -42.05
N GLU A 81 -12.44 -42.76 -43.16
CA GLU A 81 -11.10 -43.32 -43.29
C GLU A 81 -10.04 -42.27 -42.98
N VAL A 82 -9.05 -42.68 -42.19
CA VAL A 82 -7.99 -41.82 -41.70
C VAL A 82 -6.64 -42.48 -41.88
N GLU A 83 -5.76 -41.85 -42.67
CA GLU A 83 -4.35 -42.25 -42.73
C GLU A 83 -3.59 -41.59 -41.57
N LEU A 84 -3.03 -42.41 -40.69
CA LEU A 84 -2.08 -41.98 -39.67
C LEU A 84 -0.66 -42.14 -40.22
N SER A 85 0.09 -41.05 -40.28
CA SER A 85 1.48 -41.07 -40.73
C SER A 85 2.39 -40.47 -39.68
N THR A 86 3.56 -41.07 -39.50
CA THR A 86 4.59 -40.51 -38.62
C THR A 86 5.55 -39.53 -39.33
N GLY A 87 5.34 -39.27 -40.62
CA GLY A 87 6.12 -38.36 -41.45
C GLY A 87 6.21 -38.82 -42.91
N PRO A 88 6.85 -38.05 -43.81
CA PRO A 88 6.89 -38.37 -45.24
C PRO A 88 7.49 -39.75 -45.56
N VAL A 89 8.47 -40.18 -44.76
CA VAL A 89 9.21 -41.45 -44.89
C VAL A 89 9.00 -42.34 -43.65
N GLY A 90 7.91 -42.14 -42.91
CA GLY A 90 7.60 -42.82 -41.65
C GLY A 90 6.65 -44.01 -41.79
N LEU A 91 6.21 -44.56 -40.65
CA LEU A 91 5.15 -45.57 -40.62
C LEU A 91 3.82 -44.94 -41.03
N ARG A 92 3.00 -45.73 -41.75
CA ARG A 92 1.64 -45.38 -42.13
C ARG A 92 0.69 -46.50 -41.74
N THR A 93 -0.51 -46.14 -41.31
CA THR A 93 -1.58 -47.08 -41.04
C THR A 93 -2.92 -46.39 -41.26
N ASP A 94 -3.84 -47.11 -41.89
CA ASP A 94 -5.20 -46.63 -42.10
C ASP A 94 -6.08 -47.06 -40.95
N VAL A 95 -7.00 -46.18 -40.58
CA VAL A 95 -7.99 -46.40 -39.53
C VAL A 95 -9.35 -46.07 -40.12
N VAL A 96 -10.20 -47.10 -40.22
CA VAL A 96 -11.57 -46.97 -40.72
C VAL A 96 -12.52 -46.86 -39.53
N ILE A 97 -13.38 -45.83 -39.54
CA ILE A 97 -14.34 -45.54 -38.48
C ILE A 97 -15.71 -45.38 -39.11
N GLU A 98 -16.58 -46.37 -38.99
CA GLU A 98 -17.96 -46.27 -39.45
C GLU A 98 -18.75 -45.35 -38.51
N SER A 99 -19.78 -44.62 -38.96
CA SER A 99 -20.58 -43.69 -38.10
C SER A 99 -21.61 -44.37 -37.18
N GLY A 100 -21.95 -45.65 -37.43
CA GLY A 100 -22.93 -46.42 -36.65
C GLY A 100 -22.36 -47.39 -35.60
N GLU A 101 -21.08 -47.74 -35.69
CA GLU A 101 -20.48 -48.75 -34.82
C GLU A 101 -20.25 -48.24 -33.38
N PRO A 102 -20.65 -48.98 -32.33
CA PRO A 102 -20.43 -48.59 -30.95
C PRO A 102 -18.94 -48.69 -30.59
N ILE A 103 -18.31 -47.56 -30.28
CA ILE A 103 -16.91 -47.50 -29.81
C ILE A 103 -16.90 -47.51 -28.28
N ALA A 104 -16.12 -48.41 -27.69
CA ALA A 104 -15.93 -48.51 -26.26
C ALA A 104 -15.36 -47.23 -25.65
N ALA A 105 -15.75 -46.90 -24.42
CA ALA A 105 -15.18 -45.78 -23.68
C ALA A 105 -13.68 -46.00 -23.44
N ALA A 106 -12.91 -44.91 -23.40
CA ALA A 106 -11.46 -45.00 -23.18
C ALA A 106 -11.14 -45.65 -21.83
N ALA A 107 -10.44 -46.79 -21.87
CA ALA A 107 -9.99 -47.49 -20.67
C ALA A 107 -8.70 -46.87 -20.13
N ALA A 108 -8.69 -46.52 -18.84
CA ALA A 108 -7.56 -45.87 -18.20
C ALA A 108 -6.25 -46.67 -18.32
N GLU A 109 -6.31 -47.98 -18.13
CA GLU A 109 -5.16 -48.88 -18.24
C GLU A 109 -4.49 -48.77 -19.62
N ALA A 110 -5.27 -48.94 -20.70
CA ALA A 110 -4.77 -48.86 -22.07
C ALA A 110 -4.17 -47.49 -22.42
N LEU A 111 -4.68 -46.41 -21.81
CA LEU A 111 -4.16 -45.06 -22.04
C LEU A 111 -2.79 -44.85 -21.39
N PHE A 112 -2.59 -45.34 -20.18
CA PHE A 112 -1.42 -45.02 -19.35
C PHE A 112 -0.36 -46.13 -19.28
N GLU A 113 -0.67 -47.32 -19.79
CA GLU A 113 0.25 -48.44 -19.92
C GLU A 113 1.54 -48.02 -20.65
N GLY A 114 2.68 -48.22 -20.01
CA GLY A 114 4.00 -47.92 -20.57
C GLY A 114 4.32 -46.43 -20.76
N ILE A 115 3.48 -45.49 -20.30
CA ILE A 115 3.80 -44.05 -20.32
C ILE A 115 4.62 -43.65 -19.09
N ASP A 116 5.68 -42.88 -19.31
CA ASP A 116 6.53 -42.32 -18.25
C ASP A 116 5.84 -41.22 -17.42
N ALA A 117 6.53 -40.68 -16.41
CA ALA A 117 5.96 -39.65 -15.54
C ALA A 117 5.62 -38.34 -16.27
N SER A 118 6.44 -37.93 -17.24
CA SER A 118 6.28 -36.70 -18.01
C SER A 118 5.08 -36.79 -18.95
N GLY A 119 4.95 -37.92 -19.66
CA GLY A 119 3.83 -38.24 -20.52
C GLY A 119 2.51 -38.32 -19.76
N ARG A 120 2.51 -38.87 -18.53
CA ARG A 120 1.32 -38.87 -17.66
C ARG A 120 0.84 -37.46 -17.36
N VAL A 121 1.76 -36.56 -17.00
CA VAL A 121 1.45 -35.14 -16.73
C VAL A 121 0.91 -34.44 -17.97
N ALA A 122 1.54 -34.66 -19.13
CA ALA A 122 1.12 -34.06 -20.40
C ALA A 122 -0.29 -34.54 -20.79
N LEU A 123 -0.57 -35.84 -20.67
CA LEU A 123 -1.86 -36.43 -21.02
C LEU A 123 -2.98 -35.94 -20.09
N ILE A 124 -2.74 -35.93 -18.77
CA ILE A 124 -3.69 -35.38 -17.80
C ILE A 124 -3.94 -33.90 -18.04
N SER A 125 -2.89 -33.12 -18.32
CA SER A 125 -3.04 -31.70 -18.65
C SER A 125 -3.88 -31.50 -19.91
N ALA A 126 -3.69 -32.32 -20.94
CA ALA A 126 -4.49 -32.26 -22.17
C ALA A 126 -5.97 -32.57 -21.91
N PHE A 127 -6.26 -33.63 -21.15
CA PHE A 127 -7.62 -34.00 -20.75
C PHE A 127 -8.34 -32.90 -19.96
N PHE A 128 -7.68 -32.34 -18.95
CA PHE A 128 -8.30 -31.37 -18.03
C PHE A 128 -8.26 -29.91 -18.50
N ASN A 129 -7.49 -29.61 -19.55
CA ASN A 129 -7.34 -28.26 -20.10
C ASN A 129 -7.80 -28.22 -21.57
N VAL A 130 -6.90 -28.49 -22.51
CA VAL A 130 -7.12 -28.22 -23.95
C VAL A 130 -8.29 -29.03 -24.52
N TRP A 131 -8.33 -30.34 -24.28
CA TRP A 131 -9.33 -31.22 -24.90
C TRP A 131 -10.72 -31.01 -24.30
N SER A 132 -10.84 -30.81 -22.99
CA SER A 132 -12.13 -30.56 -22.35
C SER A 132 -12.84 -29.32 -22.92
N VAL A 133 -12.09 -28.25 -23.17
CA VAL A 133 -12.59 -26.97 -23.70
C VAL A 133 -12.83 -27.06 -25.20
N MET A 134 -11.84 -27.50 -25.97
CA MET A 134 -11.91 -27.55 -27.44
C MET A 134 -13.06 -28.44 -27.94
N PHE A 135 -13.29 -29.57 -27.28
CA PHE A 135 -14.34 -30.52 -27.66
C PHE A 135 -15.64 -30.35 -26.87
N ARG A 136 -15.76 -29.30 -26.04
CA ARG A 136 -16.93 -29.03 -25.18
C ARG A 136 -17.35 -30.23 -24.32
N LEU A 137 -16.37 -30.99 -23.83
CA LEU A 137 -16.60 -32.24 -23.09
C LEU A 137 -16.94 -32.02 -21.61
N HIS A 138 -16.83 -30.79 -21.10
CA HIS A 138 -16.97 -30.48 -19.67
C HIS A 138 -18.30 -30.95 -19.03
N ARG A 139 -19.40 -31.06 -19.80
CA ARG A 139 -20.71 -31.59 -19.31
C ARG A 139 -21.01 -33.02 -19.74
N SER A 140 -20.09 -33.68 -20.46
CA SER A 140 -20.30 -35.05 -20.95
C SER A 140 -20.18 -36.03 -19.79
N ARG A 141 -21.28 -36.72 -19.45
CA ARG A 141 -21.30 -37.76 -18.42
C ARG A 141 -20.32 -38.90 -18.72
N THR A 142 -20.18 -39.25 -20.00
CA THR A 142 -19.20 -40.26 -20.45
C THR A 142 -17.78 -39.78 -20.19
N PHE A 143 -17.47 -38.52 -20.52
CA PHE A 143 -16.15 -37.96 -20.29
C PHE A 143 -15.81 -37.90 -18.80
N ILE A 144 -16.74 -37.44 -17.97
CA ILE A 144 -16.57 -37.38 -16.50
C ILE A 144 -16.29 -38.78 -15.94
N ARG A 145 -16.98 -39.82 -16.44
CA ARG A 145 -16.73 -41.21 -16.04
C ARG A 145 -15.33 -41.67 -16.45
N VAL A 146 -14.93 -41.43 -17.70
CA VAL A 146 -13.56 -41.73 -18.19
C VAL A 146 -12.52 -41.04 -17.32
N LEU A 147 -12.69 -39.76 -16.99
CA LEU A 147 -11.77 -39.04 -16.11
C LEU A 147 -11.74 -39.65 -14.70
N ARG A 148 -12.88 -40.03 -14.11
CA ARG A 148 -12.91 -40.71 -12.80
C ARG A 148 -12.17 -42.04 -12.82
N ASP A 149 -12.36 -42.83 -13.87
CA ASP A 149 -11.68 -44.13 -14.03
C ASP A 149 -10.17 -43.94 -14.21
N ILE A 150 -9.75 -42.91 -14.96
CA ILE A 150 -8.34 -42.49 -15.07
C ILE A 150 -7.76 -42.13 -13.71
N LEU A 151 -8.45 -41.29 -12.92
CA LEU A 151 -7.94 -40.87 -11.61
C LEU A 151 -7.84 -42.04 -10.63
N ARG A 152 -8.83 -42.95 -10.63
CA ARG A 152 -8.81 -44.18 -9.81
C ARG A 152 -7.69 -45.13 -10.21
N HIS A 153 -7.43 -45.28 -11.51
CA HIS A 153 -6.33 -46.12 -12.00
C HIS A 153 -4.96 -45.55 -11.59
N LEU A 154 -4.76 -44.24 -11.75
CA LEU A 154 -3.50 -43.58 -11.40
C LEU A 154 -3.26 -43.51 -9.89
N THR A 155 -4.31 -43.36 -9.09
CA THR A 155 -4.22 -43.30 -7.64
C THR A 155 -5.47 -43.92 -7.01
N PRO A 156 -5.47 -45.23 -6.74
CA PRO A 156 -6.62 -45.94 -6.18
C PRO A 156 -7.06 -45.40 -4.81
N ASN A 157 -6.10 -44.99 -3.99
CA ASN A 157 -6.31 -44.44 -2.65
C ASN A 157 -5.75 -43.01 -2.56
N PRO A 158 -6.48 -42.00 -3.09
CA PRO A 158 -6.02 -40.62 -3.08
C PRO A 158 -6.03 -40.05 -1.65
N GLY A 159 -4.96 -39.33 -1.29
CA GLY A 159 -4.89 -38.63 -0.01
C GLY A 159 -5.96 -37.53 0.11
N PRO A 160 -6.28 -37.05 1.32
CA PRO A 160 -7.31 -36.05 1.50
C PRO A 160 -6.87 -34.63 1.08
N ALA A 161 -7.82 -33.86 0.58
CA ALA A 161 -7.78 -32.40 0.55
C ALA A 161 -9.05 -31.89 1.23
N THR A 162 -8.92 -30.98 2.19
CA THR A 162 -10.03 -30.55 3.03
C THR A 162 -10.20 -29.06 2.98
N ALA A 163 -11.43 -28.58 2.93
CA ALA A 163 -11.72 -27.19 3.26
C ALA A 163 -11.50 -26.97 4.76
N VAL A 164 -10.77 -25.92 5.12
CA VAL A 164 -10.38 -25.63 6.51
C VAL A 164 -10.92 -24.31 7.04
N ALA A 165 -11.32 -23.38 6.16
CA ALA A 165 -11.95 -22.12 6.55
C ALA A 165 -12.80 -21.51 5.43
N HIS A 166 -13.83 -20.75 5.82
CA HIS A 166 -14.54 -19.79 4.95
C HIS A 166 -13.83 -18.45 4.98
N VAL A 167 -13.54 -17.90 3.82
CA VAL A 167 -12.79 -16.65 3.69
C VAL A 167 -13.72 -15.49 3.37
N ALA A 168 -14.52 -15.62 2.32
CA ALA A 168 -15.62 -14.72 1.96
C ALA A 168 -16.83 -15.56 1.55
N GLU A 169 -17.94 -14.95 1.13
CA GLU A 169 -19.12 -15.67 0.66
C GLU A 169 -18.78 -16.69 -0.45
N ASP A 170 -17.81 -16.34 -1.29
CA ASP A 170 -17.42 -17.05 -2.50
C ASP A 170 -16.06 -17.78 -2.38
N LEU A 171 -15.34 -17.70 -1.26
CA LEU A 171 -13.98 -18.28 -1.12
C LEU A 171 -13.84 -19.25 0.04
N VAL A 172 -13.10 -20.34 -0.21
CA VAL A 172 -12.70 -21.34 0.79
C VAL A 172 -11.19 -21.54 0.79
N LEU A 173 -10.63 -21.71 1.99
CA LEU A 173 -9.24 -22.13 2.16
C LEU A 173 -9.18 -23.65 2.14
N LEU A 174 -8.42 -24.20 1.20
CA LEU A 174 -8.20 -25.64 1.07
C LEU A 174 -6.82 -26.02 1.62
N ARG A 175 -6.72 -27.21 2.20
CA ARG A 175 -5.49 -27.81 2.70
C ARG A 175 -5.31 -29.21 2.17
N THR A 176 -4.10 -29.55 1.75
CA THR A 176 -3.68 -30.93 1.45
C THR A 176 -2.25 -31.18 1.91
N VAL A 177 -1.75 -32.40 1.76
CA VAL A 177 -0.38 -32.78 2.08
C VAL A 177 0.28 -33.38 0.84
N LEU A 178 1.45 -32.88 0.46
CA LEU A 178 2.29 -33.40 -0.62
C LEU A 178 3.62 -33.96 -0.08
N SER A 179 4.34 -34.72 -0.90
CA SER A 179 5.73 -35.08 -0.59
C SER A 179 6.64 -33.85 -0.74
N SER A 180 7.69 -33.76 0.08
CA SER A 180 8.64 -32.63 0.00
C SER A 180 9.32 -32.51 -1.37
N GLY A 181 9.55 -33.64 -2.05
CA GLY A 181 10.10 -33.71 -3.41
C GLY A 181 9.13 -33.35 -4.55
N PHE A 182 7.86 -33.02 -4.27
CA PHE A 182 6.88 -32.67 -5.32
C PHE A 182 7.25 -31.39 -6.09
N GLY A 183 7.96 -30.47 -5.45
CA GLY A 183 8.32 -29.19 -6.05
C GLY A 183 7.14 -28.21 -6.09
N LYS A 184 7.25 -27.18 -6.93
CA LYS A 184 6.20 -26.17 -7.10
C LYS A 184 4.94 -26.78 -7.71
N VAL A 185 3.78 -26.18 -7.40
CA VAL A 185 2.51 -26.53 -8.06
C VAL A 185 2.31 -25.58 -9.24
N ASP A 186 2.38 -26.09 -10.45
CA ASP A 186 2.22 -25.33 -11.69
C ASP A 186 0.74 -25.20 -12.11
N ALA A 187 -0.08 -26.21 -11.80
CA ALA A 187 -1.51 -26.18 -12.08
C ALA A 187 -2.31 -26.99 -11.05
N ILE A 188 -3.54 -26.55 -10.82
CA ILE A 188 -4.53 -27.25 -9.99
C ILE A 188 -5.79 -27.43 -10.83
N TYR A 189 -6.21 -28.67 -11.00
CA TYR A 189 -7.49 -29.02 -11.62
C TYR A 189 -8.41 -29.67 -10.60
N LEU A 190 -9.70 -29.57 -10.87
CA LEU A 190 -10.76 -30.17 -10.09
C LEU A 190 -11.62 -31.02 -11.02
N LEU A 191 -11.97 -32.23 -10.57
CA LEU A 191 -13.05 -33.03 -11.16
C LEU A 191 -14.21 -33.09 -10.16
N SER A 192 -15.38 -32.60 -10.54
CA SER A 192 -16.62 -32.70 -9.77
C SER A 192 -17.73 -33.33 -10.61
N ASP A 193 -18.92 -33.53 -10.03
CA ASP A 193 -20.12 -33.94 -10.80
C ASP A 193 -20.51 -32.94 -11.89
N SER A 194 -20.15 -31.68 -11.74
CA SER A 194 -20.36 -30.62 -12.74
C SER A 194 -19.34 -30.65 -13.88
N GLY A 195 -18.29 -31.48 -13.77
CA GLY A 195 -17.24 -31.62 -14.77
C GLY A 195 -15.84 -31.22 -14.28
N PRO A 196 -14.84 -31.31 -15.19
CA PRO A 196 -13.50 -30.82 -14.94
C PRO A 196 -13.45 -29.29 -14.98
N ALA A 197 -12.68 -28.68 -14.07
CA ALA A 197 -12.42 -27.25 -14.02
C ALA A 197 -10.95 -26.98 -13.63
N ARG A 198 -10.41 -25.85 -14.07
CA ARG A 198 -9.09 -25.37 -13.62
C ARG A 198 -9.28 -24.38 -12.48
N LEU A 199 -8.56 -24.57 -11.38
CA LEU A 199 -8.56 -23.62 -10.27
C LEU A 199 -7.43 -22.61 -10.47
N VAL A 200 -7.79 -21.32 -10.52
CA VAL A 200 -6.82 -20.21 -10.52
C VAL A 200 -6.47 -19.91 -9.07
N ALA A 201 -5.48 -20.62 -8.55
CA ALA A 201 -5.10 -20.55 -7.15
C ALA A 201 -3.57 -20.62 -6.99
N ARG A 202 -3.03 -19.89 -6.02
CA ARG A 202 -1.60 -19.93 -5.68
C ARG A 202 -1.38 -20.86 -4.49
N ALA A 203 -0.66 -21.95 -4.70
CA ALA A 203 -0.32 -22.90 -3.64
C ALA A 203 0.81 -22.36 -2.75
N HIS A 204 0.54 -22.26 -1.45
CA HIS A 204 1.52 -21.96 -0.42
C HIS A 204 1.90 -23.22 0.34
N ARG A 205 3.20 -23.48 0.47
CA ARG A 205 3.75 -24.68 1.10
C ARG A 205 4.27 -24.35 2.49
N ILE A 206 3.99 -25.22 3.45
CA ILE A 206 4.60 -25.20 4.78
C ILE A 206 5.29 -26.53 5.01
N ALA A 207 6.58 -26.48 5.36
CA ALA A 207 7.34 -27.64 5.80
C ALA A 207 6.68 -28.31 7.02
N SER A 208 6.49 -29.64 6.98
CA SER A 208 6.04 -30.40 8.15
C SER A 208 7.23 -30.72 9.06
N GLU A 209 6.98 -30.79 10.38
CA GLU A 209 7.97 -31.18 11.40
C GLU A 209 8.66 -32.53 11.14
N LYS A 210 8.08 -33.42 10.32
CA LYS A 210 8.63 -34.76 10.00
C LYS A 210 9.34 -34.87 8.64
N GLY A 211 9.74 -33.76 8.01
CA GLY A 211 10.71 -33.70 6.90
C GLY A 211 10.34 -34.31 5.53
N ALA A 212 9.48 -35.34 5.49
CA ALA A 212 9.13 -36.07 4.26
C ALA A 212 7.83 -35.59 3.59
N ARG A 213 7.06 -34.73 4.26
CA ARG A 213 5.75 -34.25 3.81
C ARG A 213 5.60 -32.76 4.05
N GLU A 214 4.78 -32.11 3.26
CA GLU A 214 4.52 -30.69 3.38
C GLU A 214 3.03 -30.39 3.25
N ALA A 215 2.54 -29.48 4.09
CA ALA A 215 1.18 -29.01 4.00
C ALA A 215 1.08 -27.94 2.91
N VAL A 216 0.11 -28.07 2.03
CA VAL A 216 -0.12 -27.15 0.92
C VAL A 216 -1.50 -26.52 1.09
N HIS A 217 -1.54 -25.19 1.01
CA HIS A 217 -2.75 -24.39 1.18
C HIS A 217 -2.97 -23.49 -0.03
N PHE A 218 -4.24 -23.27 -0.39
CA PHE A 218 -4.61 -22.37 -1.47
C PHE A 218 -6.07 -21.95 -1.35
N LEU A 219 -6.41 -20.79 -1.91
CA LEU A 219 -7.78 -20.28 -1.96
C LEU A 219 -8.48 -20.78 -3.22
N ALA A 220 -9.71 -21.25 -3.08
CA ALA A 220 -10.54 -21.67 -4.19
C ALA A 220 -11.94 -21.04 -4.09
N GLU A 221 -12.55 -20.81 -5.26
CA GLU A 221 -13.94 -20.35 -5.32
C GLU A 221 -14.88 -21.45 -4.85
N ARG A 222 -15.75 -21.13 -3.89
CA ARG A 222 -16.71 -22.04 -3.28
C ARG A 222 -17.67 -22.64 -4.31
N VAL A 223 -18.07 -21.87 -5.31
CA VAL A 223 -18.94 -22.34 -6.41
C VAL A 223 -18.28 -23.50 -7.18
N LEU A 224 -16.95 -23.46 -7.31
CA LEU A 224 -16.20 -24.52 -7.96
C LEU A 224 -16.03 -25.73 -7.05
N VAL A 225 -16.29 -25.66 -5.74
CA VAL A 225 -16.10 -26.75 -4.78
C VAL A 225 -17.47 -27.27 -4.29
N PRO A 226 -18.26 -27.95 -5.14
CA PRO A 226 -19.58 -28.42 -4.76
C PRO A 226 -19.52 -29.56 -3.74
N PRO A 227 -20.57 -29.75 -2.92
CA PRO A 227 -20.71 -30.95 -2.10
C PRO A 227 -20.84 -32.19 -3.00
N GLY A 228 -19.95 -33.18 -2.85
CA GLY A 228 -19.98 -34.40 -3.66
C GLY A 228 -18.63 -35.12 -3.76
N ASP A 229 -18.54 -36.15 -4.62
CA ASP A 229 -17.30 -36.89 -4.88
C ASP A 229 -16.40 -36.11 -5.84
N ALA A 230 -15.57 -35.24 -5.27
CA ALA A 230 -14.68 -34.34 -5.98
C ALA A 230 -13.20 -34.73 -5.79
N HIS A 231 -12.40 -34.58 -6.85
CA HIS A 231 -10.97 -34.86 -6.84
C HIS A 231 -10.17 -33.65 -7.29
N LEU A 232 -9.13 -33.30 -6.55
CA LEU A 232 -8.15 -32.29 -6.90
C LEU A 232 -6.93 -32.96 -7.53
N ILE A 233 -6.44 -32.39 -8.62
CA ILE A 233 -5.27 -32.85 -9.34
C ILE A 233 -4.26 -31.71 -9.33
N LEU A 234 -3.17 -31.90 -8.59
CA LEU A 234 -2.06 -30.97 -8.53
C LEU A 234 -0.97 -31.43 -9.49
N ILE A 235 -0.48 -30.53 -10.33
CA ILE A 235 0.58 -30.80 -11.29
C ILE A 235 1.79 -29.95 -10.92
N GLY A 236 2.98 -30.56 -10.94
CA GLY A 236 4.26 -29.91 -10.74
C GLY A 236 5.35 -30.55 -11.60
N PRO A 237 6.60 -30.06 -11.49
CA PRO A 237 7.71 -30.55 -12.31
C PRO A 237 8.07 -32.00 -12.00
N SER A 238 7.82 -32.47 -10.77
CA SER A 238 8.10 -33.85 -10.34
C SER A 238 6.97 -34.84 -10.67
N GLY A 239 5.86 -34.40 -11.26
CA GLY A 239 4.72 -35.27 -11.59
C GLY A 239 3.36 -34.69 -11.21
N LEU A 240 2.41 -35.57 -10.90
CA LEU A 240 1.05 -35.20 -10.48
C LEU A 240 0.67 -35.84 -9.14
N SER A 241 -0.25 -35.20 -8.41
CA SER A 241 -0.81 -35.71 -7.17
C SER A 241 -2.33 -35.59 -7.17
N ILE A 242 -3.02 -36.71 -6.96
CA ILE A 242 -4.48 -36.77 -6.90
C ILE A 242 -4.92 -36.78 -5.43
N ARG A 243 -5.92 -35.95 -5.11
CA ARG A 243 -6.46 -35.79 -3.76
C ARG A 243 -7.97 -35.85 -3.77
N LYS A 244 -8.56 -36.55 -2.80
CA LYS A 244 -10.00 -36.56 -2.61
C LYS A 244 -10.42 -35.32 -1.81
N LEU A 245 -11.25 -34.48 -2.41
CA LEU A 245 -11.72 -33.25 -1.79
C LEU A 245 -12.90 -33.53 -0.86
N SER A 246 -12.86 -32.96 0.33
CA SER A 246 -13.92 -33.04 1.32
C SER A 246 -14.21 -31.65 1.89
N VAL A 247 -15.46 -31.23 1.79
CA VAL A 247 -15.96 -29.97 2.36
C VAL A 247 -16.80 -30.31 3.58
N GLY A 248 -16.26 -30.06 4.76
CA GLY A 248 -16.99 -30.29 6.01
C GLY A 248 -18.14 -29.29 6.19
N THR A 249 -19.13 -29.66 6.99
CA THR A 249 -20.19 -28.74 7.45
C THR A 249 -19.68 -27.93 8.63
N GLY A 250 -19.88 -26.60 8.62
CA GLY A 250 -19.51 -25.74 9.75
C GLY A 250 -18.04 -25.31 9.77
N LEU A 251 -17.47 -24.93 8.61
CA LEU A 251 -16.09 -24.41 8.56
C LEU A 251 -15.98 -23.09 9.36
N PRO A 252 -14.86 -22.88 10.10
CA PRO A 252 -14.64 -21.62 10.80
C PRO A 252 -14.46 -20.46 9.81
N SER A 253 -14.70 -19.23 10.28
CA SER A 253 -14.30 -18.03 9.54
C SER A 253 -12.78 -17.94 9.43
N ILE A 254 -12.28 -17.23 8.42
CA ILE A 254 -10.85 -17.03 8.22
C ILE A 254 -10.20 -16.34 9.40
N GLU A 255 -10.90 -15.42 10.08
CA GLU A 255 -10.39 -14.78 11.29
C GLU A 255 -10.15 -15.77 12.42
N ARG A 256 -11.11 -16.65 12.69
CA ARG A 256 -10.98 -17.68 13.71
C ARG A 256 -9.85 -18.65 13.35
N TRP A 257 -9.80 -19.07 12.10
CA TRP A 257 -8.75 -19.96 11.60
C TRP A 257 -7.36 -19.32 11.71
N LEU A 258 -7.20 -18.05 11.34
CA LEU A 258 -5.95 -17.30 11.47
C LEU A 258 -5.53 -17.10 12.93
N ARG A 259 -6.49 -16.97 13.86
CA ARG A 259 -6.19 -16.89 15.29
C ARG A 259 -5.64 -18.20 15.83
N GLU A 260 -6.23 -19.32 15.43
CA GLU A 260 -5.86 -20.65 15.89
C GLU A 260 -4.56 -21.16 15.22
N TYR A 261 -4.37 -20.92 13.92
CA TYR A 261 -3.28 -21.50 13.12
C TYR A 261 -2.26 -20.48 12.58
N GLY A 262 -2.68 -19.23 12.35
CA GLY A 262 -1.85 -18.20 11.71
C GLY A 262 -0.65 -17.77 12.56
N GLN A 263 -0.68 -17.97 13.88
CA GLN A 263 0.46 -17.69 14.77
C GLN A 263 1.62 -18.67 14.55
N ALA A 264 1.31 -19.94 14.30
CA ALA A 264 2.30 -21.00 14.09
C ALA A 264 2.90 -20.95 12.68
N ALA A 265 2.15 -20.42 11.70
CA ALA A 265 2.60 -20.27 10.31
C ALA A 265 2.44 -18.82 9.80
N PRO A 266 3.29 -17.87 10.25
CA PRO A 266 3.22 -16.47 9.81
C PRO A 266 3.32 -16.29 8.29
N SER A 267 4.09 -17.13 7.60
CA SER A 267 4.24 -17.10 6.14
C SER A 267 2.94 -17.39 5.41
N LEU A 268 2.22 -18.43 5.85
CA LEU A 268 0.93 -18.79 5.28
C LEU A 268 -0.12 -17.72 5.57
N ARG A 269 -0.13 -17.18 6.79
CA ARG A 269 -1.00 -16.06 7.15
C ARG A 269 -0.79 -14.89 6.18
N GLU A 270 0.46 -14.47 5.98
CA GLU A 270 0.80 -13.39 5.06
C GLU A 270 0.35 -13.70 3.63
N HIS A 271 0.65 -14.89 3.11
CA HIS A 271 0.24 -15.31 1.77
C HIS A 271 -1.29 -15.25 1.57
N ILE A 272 -2.06 -15.76 2.53
CA ILE A 272 -3.53 -15.75 2.48
C ILE A 272 -4.04 -14.31 2.47
N LEU A 273 -3.58 -13.46 3.38
CA LEU A 273 -4.04 -12.08 3.49
C LEU A 273 -3.74 -11.27 2.23
N ILE A 274 -2.55 -11.44 1.65
CA ILE A 274 -2.18 -10.79 0.40
C ILE A 274 -3.08 -11.27 -0.74
N GLU A 275 -3.27 -12.59 -0.89
CA GLU A 275 -4.10 -13.14 -1.95
C GLU A 275 -5.57 -12.70 -1.84
N ILE A 276 -6.11 -12.60 -0.62
CA ILE A 276 -7.45 -12.05 -0.38
C ILE A 276 -7.52 -10.58 -0.79
N ALA A 277 -6.54 -9.77 -0.37
CA ALA A 277 -6.53 -8.34 -0.63
C ALA A 277 -6.33 -8.00 -2.12
N GLU A 278 -5.63 -8.86 -2.87
CA GLU A 278 -5.41 -8.70 -4.32
C GLU A 278 -6.67 -8.99 -5.16
N ARG A 279 -7.67 -9.70 -4.61
CA ARG A 279 -8.86 -10.13 -5.37
C ARG A 279 -9.93 -9.05 -5.50
N SER A 280 -10.17 -8.25 -4.47
CA SER A 280 -11.23 -7.21 -4.50
C SER A 280 -11.05 -6.15 -3.42
N PRO A 281 -11.70 -4.97 -3.54
CA PRO A 281 -11.72 -3.96 -2.48
C PRO A 281 -12.29 -4.48 -1.15
N ALA A 282 -13.32 -5.32 -1.20
CA ALA A 282 -13.88 -5.99 -0.02
C ALA A 282 -12.88 -6.97 0.60
N GLY A 283 -12.16 -7.73 -0.22
CA GLY A 283 -11.06 -8.58 0.22
C GLY A 283 -9.96 -7.77 0.92
N ARG A 284 -9.59 -6.60 0.38
CA ARG A 284 -8.62 -5.70 1.02
C ARG A 284 -9.07 -5.25 2.41
N ALA A 285 -10.33 -4.86 2.56
CA ALA A 285 -10.90 -4.47 3.86
C ALA A 285 -10.89 -5.64 4.85
N MET A 286 -11.29 -6.84 4.40
CA MET A 286 -11.27 -8.05 5.22
C MET A 286 -9.86 -8.47 5.65
N ALA A 287 -8.87 -8.35 4.77
CA ALA A 287 -7.47 -8.62 5.12
C ALA A 287 -6.93 -7.61 6.15
N LEU A 288 -7.37 -6.35 6.11
CA LEU A 288 -7.05 -5.37 7.15
C LEU A 288 -7.73 -5.73 8.49
N GLU A 289 -9.03 -6.03 8.46
CA GLU A 289 -9.80 -6.40 9.66
C GLU A 289 -9.19 -7.64 10.34
N ALA A 290 -8.90 -8.69 9.58
CA ALA A 290 -8.28 -9.90 10.09
C ALA A 290 -6.92 -9.63 10.76
N GLN A 291 -6.14 -8.68 10.25
CA GLN A 291 -4.88 -8.28 10.88
C GLN A 291 -5.08 -7.51 12.18
N LEU A 292 -6.07 -6.62 12.24
CA LEU A 292 -6.40 -5.83 13.43
C LEU A 292 -6.99 -6.70 14.55
N ARG A 293 -7.83 -7.67 14.20
CA ARG A 293 -8.51 -8.56 15.18
C ARG A 293 -7.66 -9.76 15.60
N SER A 294 -6.69 -10.14 14.80
CA SER A 294 -5.78 -11.26 15.06
C SER A 294 -4.34 -10.93 14.65
N PRO A 295 -3.69 -9.96 15.33
CA PRO A 295 -2.29 -9.62 15.08
C PRO A 295 -1.37 -10.79 15.45
N LEU A 296 -0.24 -10.90 14.74
CA LEU A 296 0.83 -11.81 15.13
C LEU A 296 1.43 -11.36 16.46
N GLN A 297 1.79 -12.32 17.31
CA GLN A 297 2.54 -12.02 18.53
C GLN A 297 3.90 -11.42 18.17
N PRO A 298 4.25 -10.21 18.64
CA PRO A 298 5.55 -9.61 18.39
C PRO A 298 6.68 -10.55 18.84
N LYS A 299 7.70 -10.70 18.00
CA LYS A 299 8.87 -11.53 18.29
C LYS A 299 10.11 -10.68 18.25
N ARG A 300 10.92 -10.79 19.29
CA ARG A 300 12.23 -10.16 19.44
C ARG A 300 13.25 -11.24 19.79
N ALA A 301 14.48 -11.07 19.34
CA ALA A 301 15.59 -11.87 19.80
C ALA A 301 16.08 -11.26 21.11
N VAL A 302 15.71 -11.83 22.25
CA VAL A 302 16.24 -11.42 23.55
C VAL A 302 16.70 -12.66 24.27
N ASN A 303 18.01 -12.88 24.24
CA ASN A 303 18.64 -14.00 24.91
C ASN A 303 19.82 -13.44 25.72
N SER A 304 19.64 -13.37 27.05
CA SER A 304 20.68 -13.03 28.03
C SER A 304 21.50 -11.73 27.79
N LEU A 305 22.46 -11.48 28.69
CA LEU A 305 23.44 -10.39 28.55
C LEU A 305 24.52 -10.71 27.50
N THR A 306 24.72 -11.98 27.18
CA THR A 306 25.88 -12.51 26.47
C THR A 306 25.59 -12.97 25.05
N THR A 307 24.32 -13.00 24.61
CA THR A 307 23.99 -13.37 23.23
C THR A 307 23.40 -12.21 22.43
N PRO A 308 23.49 -12.26 21.09
CA PRO A 308 22.91 -11.25 20.23
C PRO A 308 21.42 -11.07 20.49
N SER A 309 21.00 -9.81 20.57
CA SER A 309 19.61 -9.45 20.79
C SER A 309 19.18 -8.41 19.75
N ALA A 310 17.93 -8.45 19.30
CA ALA A 310 17.40 -7.49 18.34
C ALA A 310 15.87 -7.39 18.42
N GLU A 311 15.35 -6.22 18.07
CA GLU A 311 13.92 -5.95 17.96
C GLU A 311 13.66 -5.01 16.78
N ILE A 312 12.61 -5.31 16.01
CA ILE A 312 12.01 -4.33 15.10
C ILE A 312 10.96 -3.56 15.89
N VAL A 313 11.23 -2.30 16.16
CA VAL A 313 10.36 -1.43 16.96
C VAL A 313 9.19 -0.93 16.12
N THR A 314 9.50 -0.45 14.92
CA THR A 314 8.52 0.14 14.00
C THR A 314 8.73 -0.43 12.60
N ALA A 315 7.63 -0.85 11.97
CA ALA A 315 7.61 -1.21 10.56
C ALA A 315 6.36 -0.60 9.91
N LEU A 316 6.53 0.49 9.17
CA LEU A 316 5.43 1.23 8.55
C LEU A 316 5.46 1.04 7.04
N SER A 317 4.64 0.13 6.55
CA SER A 317 4.50 -0.19 5.13
C SER A 317 3.62 0.82 4.42
N THR A 318 4.14 1.35 3.32
CA THR A 318 3.49 2.30 2.39
C THR A 318 3.78 1.89 0.95
N PRO A 319 3.09 2.45 -0.06
CA PRO A 319 3.41 2.19 -1.47
C PRO A 319 4.87 2.53 -1.85
N THR A 320 5.49 3.50 -1.17
CA THR A 320 6.87 3.93 -1.42
C THR A 320 7.92 3.06 -0.73
N GLY A 321 7.51 2.09 0.08
CA GLY A 321 8.39 1.23 0.87
C GLY A 321 7.95 1.11 2.33
N THR A 322 8.70 0.34 3.10
CA THR A 322 8.47 0.13 4.53
C THR A 322 9.56 0.82 5.34
N LEU A 323 9.20 1.80 6.16
CA LEU A 323 10.12 2.36 7.15
C LEU A 323 10.31 1.33 8.26
N VAL A 324 11.52 0.79 8.37
CA VAL A 324 11.89 -0.17 9.41
C VAL A 324 12.85 0.50 10.37
N THR A 325 12.47 0.60 11.64
CA THR A 325 13.37 1.04 12.71
C THR A 325 13.39 0.01 13.84
N GLY A 326 14.55 -0.09 14.48
CA GLY A 326 14.77 -1.08 15.52
C GLY A 326 16.11 -0.91 16.20
N TRP A 327 16.51 -1.92 16.94
CA TRP A 327 17.82 -1.98 17.58
C TRP A 327 18.36 -3.39 17.58
N TYR A 328 19.68 -3.51 17.67
CA TYR A 328 20.36 -4.77 17.95
C TYR A 328 21.53 -4.58 18.93
N ARG A 329 21.88 -5.65 19.63
CA ARG A 329 23.03 -5.77 20.52
C ARG A 329 23.87 -6.93 20.05
N ASP A 330 25.18 -6.72 19.99
CA ASP A 330 26.14 -7.74 19.61
C ASP A 330 27.35 -7.74 20.56
N PRO A 331 27.21 -8.32 21.77
CA PRO A 331 28.27 -8.28 22.77
C PRO A 331 29.49 -9.15 22.44
N VAL A 332 29.36 -10.09 21.50
CA VAL A 332 30.36 -11.13 21.20
C VAL A 332 30.63 -11.27 19.70
N ASP A 333 30.32 -10.25 18.90
CA ASP A 333 30.59 -10.17 17.46
C ASP A 333 29.99 -11.32 16.61
N LEU A 334 28.74 -11.71 16.92
CA LEU A 334 27.98 -12.77 16.25
C LEU A 334 26.91 -12.24 15.28
N PHE A 335 26.62 -10.93 15.28
CA PHE A 335 25.67 -10.31 14.35
C PHE A 335 26.21 -10.37 12.92
N ALA A 336 25.41 -10.90 11.99
CA ALA A 336 25.72 -10.85 10.56
C ALA A 336 24.81 -9.90 9.79
N GLY A 337 23.56 -9.71 10.23
CA GLY A 337 22.65 -8.82 9.53
C GLY A 337 21.19 -8.87 9.96
N ILE A 338 20.40 -8.01 9.35
CA ILE A 338 18.93 -8.02 9.42
C ILE A 338 18.39 -8.21 8.02
N ASP A 339 17.53 -9.20 7.85
CA ASP A 339 16.90 -9.48 6.56
C ASP A 339 15.38 -9.25 6.64
N ALA A 340 14.79 -8.71 5.56
CA ALA A 340 13.35 -8.75 5.33
C ALA A 340 12.96 -10.10 4.70
N VAL A 341 11.82 -10.63 5.13
CA VAL A 341 11.26 -11.89 4.62
C VAL A 341 10.07 -11.55 3.72
N GLY A 342 10.17 -11.92 2.44
CA GLY A 342 9.12 -11.74 1.45
C GLY A 342 8.01 -12.80 1.54
N ARG A 343 6.96 -12.60 0.73
CA ARG A 343 5.78 -13.47 0.65
C ARG A 343 6.12 -14.93 0.35
N ASP A 344 7.08 -15.16 -0.54
CA ASP A 344 7.55 -16.46 -1.03
C ASP A 344 8.72 -17.03 -0.20
N GLU A 345 8.92 -16.51 1.02
CA GLU A 345 10.10 -16.77 1.85
C GLU A 345 11.42 -16.29 1.21
N SER A 346 11.35 -15.44 0.17
CA SER A 346 12.54 -14.75 -0.33
C SER A 346 13.16 -13.88 0.76
N ILE A 347 14.48 -13.87 0.80
CA ILE A 347 15.24 -13.12 1.79
C ILE A 347 15.88 -11.93 1.11
N ARG A 348 15.69 -10.75 1.68
CA ARG A 348 16.40 -9.54 1.28
C ARG A 348 17.26 -9.02 2.42
N ASP A 349 18.56 -8.97 2.21
CA ASP A 349 19.50 -8.39 3.17
C ASP A 349 19.31 -6.86 3.23
N LEU A 350 19.00 -6.32 4.41
CA LEU A 350 18.86 -4.88 4.64
C LEU A 350 20.14 -4.27 5.26
N THR A 351 21.09 -5.11 5.65
CA THR A 351 22.29 -4.74 6.42
C THR A 351 23.15 -3.66 5.78
N PRO A 352 23.36 -3.67 4.44
CA PRO A 352 24.14 -2.63 3.76
C PRO A 352 23.53 -1.23 3.89
N ASP A 353 22.21 -1.13 3.96
CA ASP A 353 21.47 0.14 3.90
C ASP A 353 21.05 0.66 5.29
N LEU A 354 21.45 -0.04 6.36
CA LEU A 354 21.13 0.39 7.73
C LEU A 354 21.85 1.69 8.09
N HIS A 355 21.07 2.74 8.36
CA HIS A 355 21.55 3.92 9.08
C HIS A 355 21.62 3.59 10.56
N ARG A 356 22.82 3.54 11.13
CA ARG A 356 23.08 3.10 12.51
C ARG A 356 23.34 4.29 13.43
N PHE A 357 22.83 4.23 14.64
CA PHE A 357 23.02 5.25 15.67
C PHE A 357 23.01 4.64 17.09
N PRO A 358 23.67 5.25 18.08
CA PRO A 358 23.69 4.73 19.44
C PRO A 358 22.32 4.86 20.10
N VAL A 359 21.87 3.81 20.80
CA VAL A 359 20.66 3.83 21.64
C VAL A 359 20.87 3.07 22.94
N GLU A 360 20.01 3.32 23.92
CA GLU A 360 19.95 2.54 25.16
C GLU A 360 18.66 1.73 25.21
N VAL A 361 18.75 0.48 25.65
CA VAL A 361 17.60 -0.43 25.77
C VAL A 361 17.49 -0.97 27.19
N ALA A 362 16.29 -1.39 27.60
CA ALA A 362 16.06 -1.95 28.93
C ALA A 362 16.90 -3.22 29.13
N GLY A 363 17.63 -3.27 30.25
CA GLY A 363 18.38 -4.44 30.69
C GLY A 363 17.56 -5.40 31.55
N PRO A 364 18.18 -6.52 31.99
CA PRO A 364 17.49 -7.58 32.72
C PRO A 364 17.11 -7.22 34.17
N SER A 365 17.79 -6.25 34.80
CA SER A 365 17.40 -5.73 36.12
C SER A 365 16.54 -4.48 35.97
N ASN A 366 15.57 -4.32 36.87
CA ASN A 366 14.65 -3.18 36.85
C ASN A 366 15.43 -1.86 36.89
N GLY A 367 15.22 -0.99 35.90
CA GLY A 367 15.91 0.29 35.76
C GLY A 367 17.30 0.23 35.10
N SER A 368 17.85 -0.95 34.79
CA SER A 368 19.12 -1.05 34.06
C SER A 368 18.95 -0.68 32.58
N ARG A 369 19.96 -0.01 32.01
CA ARG A 369 20.05 0.30 30.59
C ARG A 369 21.30 -0.32 30.00
N LEU A 370 21.16 -0.88 28.80
CA LEU A 370 22.24 -1.50 28.06
C LEU A 370 22.48 -0.73 26.76
N PRO A 371 23.75 -0.52 26.38
CA PRO A 371 24.07 0.05 25.07
C PRO A 371 23.64 -0.91 23.97
N ALA A 372 23.08 -0.35 22.90
CA ALA A 372 22.67 -1.03 21.69
C ALA A 372 22.91 -0.14 20.47
N THR A 373 22.84 -0.75 19.29
CA THR A 373 22.86 -0.06 18.01
C THR A 373 21.44 0.06 17.49
N GLY A 374 20.90 1.27 17.50
CA GLY A 374 19.67 1.61 16.82
C GLY A 374 19.90 1.66 15.32
N PHE A 375 18.87 1.36 14.54
CA PHE A 375 18.93 1.49 13.10
C PHE A 375 17.62 1.98 12.49
N ALA A 376 17.73 2.56 11.30
CA ALA A 376 16.62 2.90 10.42
C ALA A 376 16.97 2.54 8.96
N VAL A 377 16.00 2.02 8.22
CA VAL A 377 16.15 1.66 6.80
C VAL A 377 14.80 1.73 6.09
N LEU A 378 14.82 2.09 4.81
CA LEU A 378 13.66 1.96 3.93
C LEU A 378 13.74 0.61 3.23
N ALA A 379 12.99 -0.37 3.75
CA ALA A 379 12.87 -1.65 3.08
C ALA A 379 11.97 -1.49 1.85
N PRO A 380 12.38 -1.97 0.67
CA PRO A 380 11.57 -1.91 -0.54
C PRO A 380 10.27 -2.68 -0.36
N THR A 381 9.20 -2.20 -1.01
CA THR A 381 7.86 -2.75 -0.87
C THR A 381 7.83 -4.22 -1.30
N SER A 382 7.29 -5.10 -0.46
CA SER A 382 6.94 -6.45 -0.86
C SER A 382 6.00 -6.36 -2.07
N THR A 383 6.29 -7.08 -3.15
CA THR A 383 5.47 -7.07 -4.36
C THR A 383 4.04 -7.55 -4.04
N GLY A 384 3.09 -6.62 -3.98
CA GLY A 384 1.69 -6.89 -3.71
C GLY A 384 0.91 -5.61 -3.39
N SER A 385 -0.34 -5.54 -3.81
CA SER A 385 -1.20 -4.36 -3.55
C SER A 385 -1.72 -4.32 -2.10
N ALA A 386 -1.55 -5.41 -1.35
CA ALA A 386 -2.14 -5.62 -0.04
C ALA A 386 -1.43 -4.84 1.09
N PRO A 387 -2.17 -4.17 1.99
CA PRO A 387 -1.60 -3.54 3.17
C PRO A 387 -1.20 -4.61 4.19
N LEU A 388 0.10 -4.87 4.33
CA LEU A 388 0.65 -5.75 5.36
C LEU A 388 1.02 -4.93 6.59
N LEU A 389 0.32 -5.13 7.70
CA LEU A 389 0.51 -4.34 8.93
C LEU A 389 1.59 -4.91 9.87
N GLN A 390 2.06 -6.13 9.62
CA GLN A 390 3.17 -6.78 10.35
C GLN A 390 4.08 -7.54 9.38
N PRO A 391 4.94 -6.83 8.62
CA PRO A 391 5.97 -7.48 7.81
C PRO A 391 6.95 -8.27 8.70
N ARG A 392 7.54 -9.33 8.13
CA ARG A 392 8.42 -10.25 8.86
C ARG A 392 9.88 -9.97 8.56
N PHE A 393 10.70 -10.14 9.59
CA PHE A 393 12.14 -9.95 9.53
C PHE A 393 12.86 -11.09 10.22
N ARG A 394 14.18 -11.16 10.05
CA ARG A 394 15.03 -12.05 10.82
C ARG A 394 16.36 -11.40 11.16
N LEU A 395 16.85 -11.69 12.35
CA LEU A 395 18.24 -11.47 12.75
C LEU A 395 19.06 -12.63 12.22
N ARG A 396 20.09 -12.36 11.41
CA ARG A 396 21.02 -13.35 10.89
C ARG A 396 22.32 -13.31 11.69
N LEU A 397 22.80 -14.48 12.09
CA LEU A 397 24.06 -14.66 12.82
C LEU A 397 25.18 -15.14 11.89
N LYS A 398 26.44 -14.90 12.27
CA LYS A 398 27.62 -15.32 11.50
C LYS A 398 27.74 -16.85 11.34
N SER A 399 27.11 -17.61 12.24
CA SER A 399 27.02 -19.08 12.14
C SER A 399 26.08 -19.57 11.03
N GLY A 400 25.31 -18.68 10.40
CA GLY A 400 24.21 -19.02 9.47
C GLY A 400 22.87 -19.28 10.16
N ALA A 401 22.84 -19.35 11.50
CA ALA A 401 21.58 -19.39 12.26
C ALA A 401 20.82 -18.05 12.17
N PHE A 402 19.51 -18.10 12.38
CA PHE A 402 18.68 -16.89 12.39
C PHE A 402 17.60 -16.92 13.49
N HIS A 403 17.19 -15.74 13.92
CA HIS A 403 16.06 -15.55 14.84
C HIS A 403 14.93 -14.77 14.15
N PRO A 404 13.69 -15.26 14.14
CA PRO A 404 12.57 -14.54 13.55
C PRO A 404 12.23 -13.30 14.39
N LEU A 405 11.99 -12.18 13.70
CA LEU A 405 11.56 -10.91 14.28
C LEU A 405 10.20 -10.53 13.70
N ILE A 406 9.25 -10.20 14.57
CA ILE A 406 7.90 -9.76 14.18
C ILE A 406 7.64 -8.44 14.92
N PRO A 407 7.43 -7.33 14.21
CA PRO A 407 7.18 -6.03 14.83
C PRO A 407 5.79 -5.98 15.46
N ARG A 408 5.54 -4.92 16.22
CA ARG A 408 4.19 -4.55 16.63
C ARG A 408 3.34 -4.21 15.40
N LEU A 409 2.02 -4.34 15.55
CA LEU A 409 1.07 -4.00 14.51
C LEU A 409 1.20 -2.52 14.14
N GLN A 410 1.40 -2.24 12.85
CA GLN A 410 1.32 -0.89 12.30
C GLN A 410 -0.08 -0.30 12.53
N PRO A 411 -0.19 0.99 12.92
CA PRO A 411 -1.48 1.68 12.97
C PRO A 411 -2.17 1.68 11.60
N ALA A 412 -3.45 1.31 11.56
CA ALA A 412 -4.24 1.31 10.33
C ALA A 412 -4.70 2.72 9.92
N ASP A 413 -4.82 3.63 10.89
CA ASP A 413 -5.08 5.04 10.63
C ASP A 413 -3.78 5.74 10.18
N SER A 414 -3.86 6.48 9.07
CA SER A 414 -2.70 7.13 8.46
C SER A 414 -2.17 8.31 9.29
N VAL A 415 -3.01 8.96 10.11
CA VAL A 415 -2.57 10.01 11.04
C VAL A 415 -1.73 9.40 12.15
N GLU A 416 -2.18 8.29 12.73
CA GLU A 416 -1.42 7.55 13.75
C GLU A 416 -0.11 6.96 13.19
N ALA A 417 -0.16 6.38 11.99
CA ALA A 417 1.03 5.86 11.32
C ALA A 417 2.03 6.98 10.99
N ARG A 418 1.57 8.16 10.51
CA ARG A 418 2.43 9.33 10.31
C ARG A 418 3.06 9.80 11.62
N ALA A 419 2.28 9.86 12.70
CA ALA A 419 2.79 10.22 14.02
C ALA A 419 3.83 9.21 14.53
N ALA A 420 3.66 7.93 14.24
CA ALA A 420 4.65 6.89 14.53
C ALA A 420 5.93 7.08 13.70
N ALA A 421 5.83 7.43 12.40
CA ALA A 421 6.99 7.72 11.55
C ALA A 421 7.80 8.92 12.07
N LEU A 422 7.12 9.97 12.53
CA LEU A 422 7.72 11.18 13.10
C LEU A 422 8.40 10.96 14.46
N ARG A 423 8.14 9.82 15.13
CA ARG A 423 8.80 9.42 16.38
C ARG A 423 9.73 8.21 16.21
N ALA A 424 9.90 7.72 14.97
CA ALA A 424 10.58 6.45 14.72
C ALA A 424 12.10 6.50 14.99
N VAL A 425 12.70 7.70 14.91
CA VAL A 425 14.13 7.95 15.14
C VAL A 425 14.28 9.18 16.05
N PRO A 426 15.16 9.18 17.06
CA PRO A 426 15.40 10.38 17.85
C PRO A 426 15.93 11.53 16.99
N PRO A 427 15.41 12.77 17.11
CA PRO A 427 15.73 13.87 16.19
C PRO A 427 17.22 14.20 16.06
N GLN A 428 18.01 13.99 17.11
CA GLN A 428 19.45 14.22 17.12
C GLN A 428 20.25 13.25 16.22
N HIS A 429 19.67 12.09 15.88
CA HIS A 429 20.29 11.09 15.01
C HIS A 429 19.82 11.18 13.56
N VAL A 430 18.99 12.18 13.24
CA VAL A 430 18.52 12.42 11.87
C VAL A 430 19.52 13.30 11.13
N ASP A 431 20.22 12.69 10.18
CA ASP A 431 21.02 13.38 9.16
C ASP A 431 20.21 13.59 7.87
N GLU A 432 20.79 14.34 6.93
CA GLU A 432 20.11 14.70 5.66
C GLU A 432 19.82 13.47 4.79
N LYS A 433 20.72 12.48 4.78
CA LYS A 433 20.55 11.26 3.98
C LYS A 433 19.43 10.39 4.56
N LEU A 434 19.40 10.20 5.87
CA LEU A 434 18.36 9.45 6.56
C LEU A 434 16.99 10.12 6.38
N LEU A 435 16.92 11.44 6.54
CA LEU A 435 15.68 12.18 6.32
C LEU A 435 15.20 12.01 4.89
N ALA A 436 16.03 12.35 3.90
CA ALA A 436 15.62 12.38 2.49
C ALA A 436 15.35 11.00 1.89
N GLN A 437 16.20 10.00 2.19
CA GLN A 437 16.15 8.69 1.52
C GLN A 437 15.28 7.67 2.24
N VAL A 438 15.10 7.82 3.57
CA VAL A 438 14.39 6.82 4.38
C VAL A 438 13.07 7.36 4.93
N MET A 439 13.09 8.54 5.56
CA MET A 439 11.92 9.03 6.30
C MET A 439 10.92 9.78 5.41
N THR A 440 11.41 10.69 4.56
CA THR A 440 10.59 11.57 3.71
C THR A 440 9.60 10.80 2.82
N PRO A 441 9.98 9.73 2.09
CA PRO A 441 9.05 9.00 1.24
C PRO A 441 7.85 8.44 2.01
N VAL A 442 8.11 7.88 3.20
CA VAL A 442 7.09 7.27 4.06
C VAL A 442 6.22 8.34 4.74
N ILE A 443 6.83 9.40 5.27
CA ILE A 443 6.09 10.52 5.89
C ILE A 443 5.17 11.19 4.87
N ALA A 444 5.68 11.49 3.67
CA ALA A 444 4.90 12.11 2.60
C ALA A 444 3.73 11.22 2.17
N SER A 445 3.99 9.93 1.97
CA SER A 445 2.95 8.95 1.58
C SER A 445 1.84 8.83 2.63
N LEU A 446 2.20 8.74 3.92
CA LEU A 446 1.23 8.67 5.02
C LEU A 446 0.47 9.98 5.21
N HIS A 447 1.14 11.12 5.00
CA HIS A 447 0.51 12.43 5.09
C HIS A 447 -0.53 12.64 3.98
N GLU A 448 -0.20 12.30 2.74
CA GLU A 448 -1.13 12.39 1.62
C GLU A 448 -2.33 11.44 1.82
N GLN A 449 -2.10 10.20 2.27
CA GLN A 449 -3.19 9.28 2.62
C GLN A 449 -4.10 9.83 3.73
N ALA A 450 -3.53 10.53 4.72
CA ALA A 450 -4.32 11.17 5.77
C ALA A 450 -5.18 12.32 5.24
N ARG A 451 -4.63 13.13 4.33
CA ARG A 451 -5.36 14.25 3.71
C ARG A 451 -6.54 13.78 2.85
N GLN A 452 -6.37 12.71 2.08
CA GLN A 452 -7.43 12.15 1.23
C GLN A 452 -8.64 11.62 2.01
N ARG A 453 -8.49 11.38 3.32
CA ARG A 453 -9.56 10.90 4.21
C ARG A 453 -10.34 12.02 4.90
N ILE A 454 -9.94 13.27 4.71
CA ILE A 454 -10.65 14.41 5.30
C ILE A 454 -11.92 14.65 4.47
N GLY A 455 -13.08 14.43 5.09
CA GLY A 455 -14.38 14.66 4.47
C GLY A 455 -14.75 16.14 4.39
N HIS A 456 -16.05 16.41 4.28
CA HIS A 456 -16.56 17.77 4.10
C HIS A 456 -16.89 18.41 5.45
N PRO A 457 -16.64 19.71 5.65
CA PRO A 457 -17.00 20.36 6.90
C PRO A 457 -18.51 20.45 7.04
N SER A 458 -19.04 20.29 8.26
CA SER A 458 -20.39 20.75 8.58
C SER A 458 -20.37 22.25 8.84
N VAL A 459 -21.39 22.98 8.40
CA VAL A 459 -21.43 24.44 8.48
C VAL A 459 -22.70 24.89 9.20
N ILE A 460 -22.52 25.73 10.21
CA ILE A 460 -23.57 26.30 11.04
C ILE A 460 -23.50 27.83 10.94
N THR A 461 -24.65 28.47 10.72
CA THR A 461 -24.76 29.92 10.71
C THR A 461 -25.33 30.40 12.04
N ILE A 462 -24.63 31.33 12.69
CA ILE A 462 -25.02 31.92 13.97
C ILE A 462 -25.33 33.41 13.73
N GLY A 463 -26.56 33.82 14.02
CA GLY A 463 -27.03 35.20 13.77
C GLY A 463 -27.35 35.49 12.30
N VAL A 464 -27.60 36.76 11.99
CA VAL A 464 -27.88 37.22 10.61
C VAL A 464 -26.57 37.61 9.92
N PRO A 465 -26.15 36.94 8.83
CA PRO A 465 -24.90 37.24 8.15
C PRO A 465 -24.81 38.69 7.67
N VAL A 466 -23.59 39.25 7.71
CA VAL A 466 -23.32 40.58 7.13
C VAL A 466 -23.58 40.57 5.62
N VAL A 467 -24.34 41.56 5.15
CA VAL A 467 -24.68 41.73 3.74
C VAL A 467 -23.48 42.32 2.99
N ARG A 468 -22.93 41.58 2.02
CA ARG A 468 -21.75 41.97 1.21
C ARG A 468 -20.54 42.39 2.08
N PRO A 469 -19.97 41.46 2.87
CA PRO A 469 -18.78 41.76 3.65
C PRO A 469 -17.64 42.18 2.71
N LYS A 470 -16.84 43.18 3.10
CA LYS A 470 -15.62 43.58 2.39
C LYS A 470 -14.48 42.61 2.68
N VAL A 471 -14.47 42.05 3.89
CA VAL A 471 -13.42 41.16 4.38
C VAL A 471 -14.03 39.95 5.07
N SER A 472 -13.48 38.77 4.81
CA SER A 472 -13.76 37.56 5.57
C SER A 472 -12.61 37.29 6.52
N VAL A 473 -12.92 37.19 7.80
CA VAL A 473 -11.96 36.88 8.86
C VAL A 473 -12.08 35.39 9.16
N ILE A 474 -11.01 34.64 8.87
CA ILE A 474 -10.94 33.19 9.03
C ILE A 474 -10.09 32.89 10.25
N VAL A 475 -10.66 32.14 11.19
CA VAL A 475 -10.01 31.77 12.44
C VAL A 475 -10.05 30.25 12.63
N PRO A 476 -8.93 29.53 12.37
CA PRO A 476 -8.85 28.11 12.67
C PRO A 476 -8.77 27.87 14.18
N LEU A 477 -9.44 26.82 14.65
CA LEU A 477 -9.56 26.43 16.05
C LEU A 477 -9.07 25.01 16.24
N TYR A 478 -8.22 24.80 17.25
CA TYR A 478 -7.74 23.47 17.63
C TYR A 478 -7.40 23.41 19.11
N LYS A 479 -8.16 22.60 19.87
CA LYS A 479 -7.99 22.30 21.31
C LYS A 479 -8.09 23.48 22.28
N ALA A 480 -7.27 24.50 22.14
CA ALA A 480 -7.26 25.66 23.03
C ALA A 480 -8.27 26.72 22.57
N LEU A 481 -9.30 26.99 23.40
CA LEU A 481 -10.44 27.83 23.04
C LEU A 481 -10.62 29.04 23.98
N ASP A 482 -9.81 29.14 25.03
CA ASP A 482 -9.96 30.15 26.10
C ASP A 482 -9.91 31.60 25.57
N PHE A 483 -9.16 31.84 24.50
CA PHE A 483 -8.96 33.17 23.93
C PHE A 483 -10.14 33.67 23.07
N LEU A 484 -11.04 32.78 22.65
CA LEU A 484 -12.18 33.14 21.81
C LEU A 484 -13.05 34.24 22.43
N ARG A 485 -13.23 34.19 23.75
CA ARG A 485 -14.06 35.17 24.48
C ARG A 485 -13.46 36.57 24.39
N PHE A 486 -12.14 36.68 24.51
CA PHE A 486 -11.43 37.96 24.44
C PHE A 486 -11.36 38.46 22.99
N GLN A 487 -11.11 37.56 22.03
CA GLN A 487 -11.03 37.92 20.62
C GLN A 487 -12.37 38.44 20.11
N ILE A 488 -13.47 37.74 20.37
CA ILE A 488 -14.81 38.16 19.93
C ILE A 488 -15.20 39.48 20.60
N ALA A 489 -14.92 39.66 21.89
CA ALA A 489 -15.17 40.93 22.56
C ALA A 489 -14.40 42.09 21.91
N ALA A 490 -13.12 41.89 21.59
CA ALA A 490 -12.31 42.89 20.92
C ALA A 490 -12.82 43.22 19.51
N PHE A 491 -13.22 42.21 18.73
CA PHE A 491 -13.82 42.43 17.41
C PHE A 491 -15.19 43.13 17.49
N ALA A 492 -16.01 42.79 18.49
CA ALA A 492 -17.34 43.35 18.68
C ALA A 492 -17.29 44.83 19.05
N THR A 493 -16.21 45.30 19.67
CA THR A 493 -16.02 46.72 20.01
C THR A 493 -15.55 47.60 18.85
N ASP A 494 -15.28 47.02 17.67
CA ASP A 494 -14.86 47.74 16.47
C ASP A 494 -16.06 47.97 15.53
N PRO A 495 -16.56 49.22 15.39
CA PRO A 495 -17.73 49.51 14.55
C PRO A 495 -17.49 49.21 13.06
N TRP A 496 -16.25 49.36 12.59
CA TRP A 496 -15.93 49.06 11.20
C TRP A 496 -15.99 47.56 10.96
N PHE A 497 -15.46 46.76 11.89
CA PHE A 497 -15.54 45.30 11.83
C PHE A 497 -16.99 44.85 11.75
N GLN A 498 -17.85 45.30 12.65
CA GLN A 498 -19.27 44.92 12.69
C GLN A 498 -20.00 45.16 11.35
N SER A 499 -19.65 46.25 10.66
CA SER A 499 -20.36 46.67 9.45
C SER A 499 -19.78 46.08 8.16
N ASN A 500 -18.52 45.64 8.17
CA ASN A 500 -17.79 45.30 6.93
C ASN A 500 -17.15 43.92 6.93
N ALA A 501 -17.04 43.24 8.08
CA ALA A 501 -16.38 41.96 8.21
C ALA A 501 -17.39 40.84 8.47
N GLU A 502 -17.15 39.67 7.90
CA GLU A 502 -17.74 38.42 8.39
C GLU A 502 -16.70 37.60 9.14
N LEU A 503 -17.13 36.83 10.13
CA LEU A 503 -16.26 36.00 10.97
C LEU A 503 -16.58 34.52 10.74
N ILE A 504 -15.55 33.75 10.38
CA ILE A 504 -15.63 32.33 10.07
C ILE A 504 -14.68 31.58 10.99
N TYR A 505 -15.25 30.80 11.91
CA TYR A 505 -14.52 29.88 12.78
C TYR A 505 -14.46 28.50 12.14
N VAL A 506 -13.27 27.90 12.06
CA VAL A 506 -13.08 26.55 11.50
C VAL A 506 -12.47 25.65 12.56
N LEU A 507 -13.24 24.70 13.07
CA LEU A 507 -12.81 23.76 14.10
C LEU A 507 -12.18 22.51 13.49
N ASP A 508 -10.92 22.27 13.84
CA ASP A 508 -10.09 21.14 13.41
C ASP A 508 -9.96 20.03 14.48
N SER A 509 -10.75 20.15 15.55
CA SER A 509 -10.96 19.16 16.63
C SER A 509 -12.46 18.83 16.75
N PRO A 510 -13.01 17.99 15.84
CA PRO A 510 -14.45 17.68 15.79
C PRO A 510 -15.03 17.19 17.12
N GLU A 511 -14.22 16.57 17.96
CA GLU A 511 -14.61 16.13 19.31
C GLU A 511 -15.07 17.28 20.23
N GLN A 512 -14.73 18.54 19.93
CA GLN A 512 -15.14 19.74 20.68
C GLN A 512 -16.32 20.49 20.03
N ALA A 513 -16.90 19.97 18.95
CA ALA A 513 -17.89 20.69 18.14
C ALA A 513 -19.08 21.24 18.94
N GLN A 514 -19.69 20.40 19.78
CA GLN A 514 -20.86 20.77 20.57
C GLN A 514 -20.55 21.86 21.61
N GLU A 515 -19.38 21.76 22.26
CA GLU A 515 -18.93 22.75 23.25
C GLU A 515 -18.67 24.11 22.58
N VAL A 516 -17.99 24.12 21.44
CA VAL A 516 -17.68 25.33 20.68
C VAL A 516 -18.94 25.96 20.12
N GLU A 517 -19.87 25.19 19.56
CA GLU A 517 -21.15 25.70 19.06
C GLU A 517 -21.93 26.41 20.18
N HIS A 518 -22.03 25.79 21.35
CA HIS A 518 -22.70 26.38 22.51
C HIS A 518 -22.02 27.68 22.96
N LEU A 519 -20.68 27.69 23.03
CA LEU A 519 -19.89 28.87 23.37
C LEU A 519 -20.13 30.01 22.37
N LEU A 520 -20.06 29.74 21.07
CA LEU A 520 -20.26 30.74 20.02
C LEU A 520 -21.70 31.27 20.02
N GLY A 521 -22.69 30.41 20.25
CA GLY A 521 -24.09 30.84 20.41
C GLY A 521 -24.28 31.79 21.59
N GLY A 522 -23.69 31.48 22.74
CA GLY A 522 -23.70 32.38 23.91
C GLY A 522 -22.99 33.71 23.64
N LEU A 523 -21.82 33.68 22.99
CA LEU A 523 -21.07 34.88 22.64
C LEU A 523 -21.81 35.76 21.63
N HIS A 524 -22.54 35.16 20.67
CA HIS A 524 -23.42 35.90 19.77
C HIS A 524 -24.52 36.66 20.53
N LEU A 525 -25.17 36.03 21.52
CA LEU A 525 -26.20 36.69 22.32
C LEU A 525 -25.67 37.88 23.13
N VAL A 526 -24.41 37.80 23.58
CA VAL A 526 -23.77 38.87 24.37
C VAL A 526 -23.26 40.01 23.49
N TYR A 527 -22.59 39.70 22.37
CA TYR A 527 -21.86 40.68 21.56
C TYR A 527 -22.52 41.03 20.23
N GLY A 528 -23.55 40.30 19.81
CA GLY A 528 -24.31 40.55 18.59
C GLY A 528 -23.57 40.25 17.27
N LEU A 529 -22.31 39.81 17.31
CA LEU A 529 -21.55 39.50 16.09
C LEU A 529 -22.07 38.22 15.42
N PRO A 530 -22.47 38.26 14.14
CA PRO A 530 -22.82 37.06 13.40
C PRO A 530 -21.57 36.26 13.02
N MET A 531 -21.69 34.94 13.00
CA MET A 531 -20.57 34.02 12.79
C MET A 531 -20.98 32.86 11.88
N THR A 532 -20.02 32.39 11.09
CA THR A 532 -20.10 31.08 10.44
C THR A 532 -19.19 30.13 11.20
N PHE A 533 -19.71 28.98 11.60
CA PHE A 533 -18.97 27.95 12.30
C PHE A 533 -18.87 26.70 11.43
N ALA A 534 -17.66 26.34 11.02
CA ALA A 534 -17.38 25.16 10.22
C ALA A 534 -16.65 24.12 11.08
N VAL A 535 -17.12 22.88 11.08
CA VAL A 535 -16.49 21.76 11.81
C VAL A 535 -15.93 20.77 10.83
N MET A 536 -14.63 20.55 10.87
CA MET A 536 -13.97 19.53 10.05
C MET A 536 -14.24 18.14 10.60
N GLU A 537 -14.53 17.16 9.72
CA GLU A 537 -14.75 15.76 10.12
C GLU A 537 -13.53 15.12 10.80
N ARG A 538 -12.34 15.60 10.46
CA ARG A 538 -11.04 15.11 10.96
C ARG A 538 -10.04 16.25 11.00
N ASN A 539 -9.04 16.11 11.87
CA ASN A 539 -7.92 17.03 11.93
C ASN A 539 -7.12 17.06 10.61
N GLY A 540 -7.18 18.19 9.90
CA GLY A 540 -6.46 18.47 8.66
C GLY A 540 -5.28 19.41 8.83
N GLY A 541 -5.12 20.04 9.99
CA GLY A 541 -4.06 20.99 10.28
C GLY A 541 -4.39 22.42 9.85
N TYR A 542 -3.48 23.34 10.19
CA TYR A 542 -3.64 24.78 10.04
C TYR A 542 -3.92 25.19 8.58
N ALA A 543 -3.11 24.73 7.62
CA ALA A 543 -3.32 25.02 6.20
C ALA A 543 -4.71 24.62 5.71
N ARG A 544 -5.14 23.38 5.99
CA ARG A 544 -6.44 22.86 5.55
C ARG A 544 -7.60 23.62 6.18
N ALA A 545 -7.54 23.88 7.50
CA ALA A 545 -8.58 24.62 8.20
C ALA A 545 -8.75 26.03 7.63
N ASN A 546 -7.65 26.73 7.33
CA ASN A 546 -7.72 28.02 6.65
C ASN A 546 -8.29 27.92 5.24
N ASN A 547 -7.83 26.97 4.42
CA ASN A 547 -8.35 26.77 3.06
C ASN A 547 -9.86 26.47 3.06
N VAL A 548 -10.33 25.66 4.01
CA VAL A 548 -11.76 25.40 4.23
C VAL A 548 -12.50 26.69 4.59
N GLY A 549 -11.99 27.48 5.52
CA GLY A 549 -12.59 28.77 5.89
C GLY A 549 -12.65 29.75 4.71
N VAL A 550 -11.60 29.81 3.90
CA VAL A 550 -11.55 30.63 2.68
C VAL A 550 -12.58 30.15 1.64
N SER A 551 -12.84 28.85 1.53
CA SER A 551 -13.88 28.33 0.63
C SER A 551 -15.30 28.80 0.99
N LEU A 552 -15.52 29.17 2.26
CA LEU A 552 -16.79 29.70 2.78
C LEU A 552 -16.84 31.24 2.77
N ALA A 553 -15.70 31.91 2.53
CA ALA A 553 -15.59 33.36 2.51
C ALA A 553 -16.44 33.97 1.39
N ARG A 554 -16.96 35.18 1.62
CA ARG A 554 -17.71 36.01 0.67
C ARG A 554 -17.06 37.38 0.43
N GLY A 555 -16.09 37.79 1.26
CA GLY A 555 -15.38 39.05 1.14
C GLY A 555 -14.33 39.06 0.04
N ASP A 556 -14.04 40.26 -0.47
CA ASP A 556 -13.00 40.50 -1.50
C ASP A 556 -11.59 40.40 -0.92
N VAL A 557 -11.47 40.57 0.41
CA VAL A 557 -10.21 40.45 1.16
C VAL A 557 -10.36 39.35 2.20
N LEU A 558 -9.28 38.60 2.42
CA LEU A 558 -9.16 37.57 3.43
C LEU A 558 -8.27 38.08 4.55
N ALA A 559 -8.71 37.91 5.80
CA ALA A 559 -7.88 38.06 6.98
C ALA A 559 -7.77 36.70 7.67
N LEU A 560 -6.61 36.08 7.55
CA LEU A 560 -6.28 34.79 8.15
C LEU A 560 -5.66 35.09 9.52
N VAL A 561 -6.34 34.72 10.61
CA VAL A 561 -6.02 35.20 11.95
C VAL A 561 -6.09 34.04 12.96
N ASN A 562 -5.07 33.89 13.80
CA ASN A 562 -5.11 32.90 14.87
C ASN A 562 -6.16 33.25 15.95
N SER A 563 -6.65 32.23 16.66
CA SER A 563 -7.68 32.37 17.71
C SER A 563 -7.28 33.16 18.96
N ASP A 564 -5.98 33.41 19.13
CA ASP A 564 -5.34 34.09 20.26
C ASP A 564 -4.75 35.45 19.87
N ILE A 565 -5.20 36.01 18.74
CA ILE A 565 -4.89 37.36 18.30
C ILE A 565 -5.91 38.35 18.85
N ILE A 566 -5.41 39.35 19.59
CA ILE A 566 -6.21 40.41 20.20
C ILE A 566 -5.70 41.78 19.71
N PRO A 567 -6.53 42.61 19.06
CA PRO A 567 -6.10 43.94 18.63
C PRO A 567 -5.93 44.90 19.81
N THR A 568 -4.93 45.77 19.73
CA THR A 568 -4.68 46.82 20.76
C THR A 568 -5.70 47.96 20.72
N LYS A 569 -6.35 48.20 19.57
CA LYS A 569 -7.32 49.27 19.34
C LYS A 569 -8.27 48.92 18.18
N ALA A 570 -9.43 49.56 18.14
CA ALA A 570 -10.36 49.51 17.01
C ALA A 570 -9.77 50.14 15.73
N GLY A 571 -10.30 49.77 14.57
CA GLY A 571 -9.83 50.21 13.24
C GLY A 571 -8.64 49.42 12.70
N TRP A 572 -8.20 48.38 13.41
CA TRP A 572 -7.03 47.58 13.03
C TRP A 572 -7.24 46.89 11.67
N LEU A 573 -8.43 46.31 11.45
CA LEU A 573 -8.75 45.55 10.25
C LEU A 573 -8.97 46.48 9.05
N GLU A 574 -9.66 47.61 9.27
CA GLU A 574 -9.84 48.64 8.24
C GLU A 574 -8.50 49.10 7.68
N ALA A 575 -7.54 49.38 8.56
CA ALA A 575 -6.22 49.85 8.15
C ALA A 575 -5.47 48.80 7.32
N LEU A 576 -5.47 47.53 7.74
CA LEU A 576 -4.83 46.44 6.99
C LEU A 576 -5.49 46.22 5.63
N VAL A 577 -6.82 46.19 5.58
CA VAL A 577 -7.61 46.07 4.35
C VAL A 577 -7.32 47.23 3.39
N THR A 578 -7.19 48.45 3.91
CA THR A 578 -6.84 49.64 3.13
C THR A 578 -5.44 49.53 2.52
N ARG A 579 -4.46 48.99 3.25
CA ARG A 579 -3.09 48.80 2.73
C ARG A 579 -3.04 47.78 1.61
N VAL A 580 -3.79 46.69 1.70
CA VAL A 580 -3.77 45.64 0.67
C VAL A 580 -4.66 45.95 -0.54
N SER A 581 -5.74 46.72 -0.33
CA SER A 581 -6.71 47.09 -1.39
C SER A 581 -6.42 48.45 -2.04
N GLY A 582 -5.37 49.15 -1.59
CA GLY A 582 -5.03 50.48 -2.08
C GLY A 582 -4.65 50.54 -3.56
N ARG A 583 -4.55 51.76 -4.11
CA ARG A 583 -4.25 52.00 -5.55
C ARG A 583 -2.95 51.35 -6.04
N ARG A 584 -2.03 51.01 -5.15
CA ARG A 584 -0.81 50.26 -5.45
C ARG A 584 -1.12 48.76 -5.48
N ARG A 585 -1.65 48.26 -6.61
CA ARG A 585 -1.91 46.83 -6.87
C ARG A 585 -0.68 45.90 -6.76
N SER A 586 0.48 46.44 -6.41
CA SER A 586 1.73 45.71 -6.19
C SER A 586 1.80 44.97 -4.87
N ILE A 587 0.92 45.23 -3.89
CA ILE A 587 0.92 44.50 -2.60
C ILE A 587 0.03 43.26 -2.73
N GLY A 588 0.57 42.10 -2.38
CA GLY A 588 -0.15 40.82 -2.41
C GLY A 588 -0.61 40.35 -1.04
N ALA A 589 0.11 40.69 0.03
CA ALA A 589 -0.32 40.46 1.40
C ALA A 589 0.33 41.47 2.36
N VAL A 590 -0.29 41.66 3.51
CA VAL A 590 0.24 42.48 4.61
C VAL A 590 0.16 41.73 5.94
N GLY A 591 1.10 42.01 6.83
CA GLY A 591 1.12 41.51 8.20
C GLY A 591 1.35 42.66 9.20
N PRO A 592 0.65 42.67 10.35
CA PRO A 592 0.80 43.69 11.39
C PRO A 592 2.04 43.46 12.26
N LYS A 593 2.29 44.38 13.20
CA LYS A 593 3.19 44.14 14.33
C LYS A 593 2.50 43.22 15.34
N LEU A 594 3.16 42.12 15.67
CA LEU A 594 2.70 41.23 16.74
C LEU A 594 3.55 41.42 17.99
N LEU A 595 2.88 41.52 19.13
CA LEU A 595 3.47 41.68 20.45
C LEU A 595 3.21 40.43 21.29
N PHE A 596 4.18 40.08 22.12
CA PHE A 596 3.98 39.17 23.25
C PHE A 596 3.17 39.87 24.35
N GLU A 597 2.71 39.09 25.33
CA GLU A 597 1.93 39.59 26.47
C GLU A 597 2.68 40.65 27.31
N ASP A 598 4.01 40.59 27.35
CA ASP A 598 4.87 41.56 28.05
C ASP A 598 5.12 42.85 27.24
N GLY A 599 4.55 42.95 26.04
CA GLY A 599 4.74 44.08 25.13
C GLY A 599 6.07 44.05 24.37
N SER A 600 6.86 42.98 24.45
CA SER A 600 7.99 42.77 23.55
C SER A 600 7.52 42.33 22.16
N ILE A 601 8.31 42.61 21.13
CA ILE A 601 7.99 42.32 19.73
C ILE A 601 8.10 40.81 19.50
N GLN A 602 7.04 40.20 18.97
CA GLN A 602 7.05 38.83 18.48
C GLN A 602 7.27 38.76 16.96
N HIS A 603 6.71 39.72 16.20
CA HIS A 603 6.84 39.77 14.74
C HIS A 603 6.86 41.21 14.21
N ALA A 604 7.87 41.54 13.42
CA ALA A 604 7.98 42.79 12.66
C ALA A 604 8.33 42.54 11.18
N GLY A 605 7.73 41.48 10.61
CA GLY A 605 8.11 40.86 9.33
C GLY A 605 9.09 39.69 9.50
N MET A 606 9.19 38.85 8.47
CA MET A 606 10.09 37.70 8.42
C MET A 606 11.19 37.84 7.36
N TYR A 607 12.32 37.17 7.61
CA TYR A 607 13.38 36.92 6.65
C TYR A 607 13.88 35.48 6.74
N PHE A 608 14.67 35.08 5.75
CA PHE A 608 15.18 33.71 5.64
C PHE A 608 16.66 33.66 6.04
N GLY A 609 16.95 32.93 7.11
CA GLY A 609 18.31 32.60 7.55
C GLY A 609 18.69 31.18 7.13
N LYS A 610 19.98 30.85 7.14
CA LYS A 610 20.45 29.46 7.02
C LYS A 610 20.92 28.92 8.35
N ASP A 611 20.60 27.66 8.64
CA ASP A 611 21.21 26.93 9.76
C ASP A 611 22.63 26.44 9.40
N HIS A 612 23.30 25.79 10.36
CA HIS A 612 24.64 25.24 10.18
C HIS A 612 24.73 24.13 9.13
N ARG A 613 23.59 23.54 8.72
CA ARG A 613 23.49 22.53 7.66
C ARG A 613 23.09 23.15 6.32
N GLY A 614 22.94 24.48 6.24
CA GLY A 614 22.56 25.21 5.04
C GLY A 614 21.04 25.21 4.75
N ARG A 615 20.21 24.69 5.65
CA ARG A 615 18.74 24.68 5.50
C ARG A 615 18.15 26.05 5.82
N TRP A 616 17.08 26.41 5.13
CA TRP A 616 16.43 27.70 5.30
C TRP A 616 15.48 27.71 6.50
N LEU A 617 15.62 28.73 7.33
CA LEU A 617 14.83 28.98 8.55
C LEU A 617 14.06 30.29 8.43
N ASN A 618 12.82 30.27 8.91
CA ASN A 618 12.03 31.49 9.09
C ASN A 618 12.49 32.23 10.35
N GLN A 619 12.91 33.49 10.18
CA GLN A 619 13.37 34.35 11.27
C GLN A 619 12.55 35.64 11.30
N HIS A 620 12.29 36.16 12.50
CA HIS A 620 11.46 37.34 12.70
C HIS A 620 12.35 38.55 12.98
N PHE A 621 12.14 39.65 12.27
CA PHE A 621 12.85 40.89 12.54
C PHE A 621 12.53 41.39 13.96
N HIS A 622 13.58 41.80 14.68
CA HIS A 622 13.48 42.50 15.98
C HIS A 622 12.72 41.74 17.08
N LYS A 623 12.60 40.41 16.96
CA LYS A 623 11.94 39.58 17.99
C LYS A 623 12.64 39.75 19.35
N GLY A 624 11.85 39.95 20.40
CA GLY A 624 12.30 40.19 21.78
C GLY A 624 12.69 41.63 22.09
N MET A 625 12.69 42.54 21.11
CA MET A 625 12.91 43.97 21.37
C MET A 625 11.65 44.64 21.94
N PRO A 626 11.76 45.79 22.64
CA PRO A 626 10.58 46.55 23.10
C PRO A 626 9.64 46.97 21.96
N ARG A 627 8.33 47.10 22.22
CA ARG A 627 7.30 47.46 21.21
C ARG A 627 7.60 48.72 20.38
N ASP A 628 8.29 49.68 20.99
CA ASP A 628 8.63 51.00 20.47
C ASP A 628 10.05 51.06 19.91
N TYR A 629 10.73 49.91 19.78
CA TYR A 629 12.06 49.82 19.16
C TYR A 629 12.03 50.49 17.78
N PRO A 630 12.75 51.62 17.57
CA PRO A 630 12.51 52.46 16.40
C PRO A 630 12.62 51.74 15.04
N PRO A 631 13.61 50.84 14.81
CA PRO A 631 13.68 50.07 13.57
C PRO A 631 12.50 49.14 13.30
N ALA A 632 11.67 48.83 14.30
CA ALA A 632 10.45 48.02 14.15
C ALA A 632 9.19 48.87 13.93
N CYS A 633 9.29 50.20 14.03
CA CYS A 633 8.19 51.13 13.80
C CYS A 633 8.13 51.65 12.35
N GLU A 634 8.98 51.13 11.47
CA GLU A 634 9.01 51.48 10.04
C GLU A 634 8.28 50.45 9.18
N GLU A 635 7.42 50.93 8.28
CA GLU A 635 6.77 50.09 7.27
C GLU A 635 7.81 49.60 6.26
N ARG A 636 7.76 48.30 5.94
CA ARG A 636 8.77 47.66 5.08
C ARG A 636 8.17 46.63 4.15
N ILE A 637 8.76 46.52 2.97
CA ILE A 637 8.63 45.32 2.15
C ILE A 637 9.50 44.24 2.77
N VAL A 638 8.90 43.10 3.06
CA VAL A 638 9.54 41.96 3.72
C VAL A 638 9.37 40.71 2.86
N PRO A 639 10.29 39.73 2.97
CA PRO A 639 10.13 38.44 2.29
C PRO A 639 8.84 37.70 2.64
N ALA A 640 8.42 37.74 3.91
CA ALA A 640 7.22 37.06 4.39
C ALA A 640 6.66 37.73 5.66
N VAL A 641 5.43 37.37 6.00
CA VAL A 641 4.75 37.70 7.27
C VAL A 641 4.13 36.44 7.86
N THR A 642 3.91 36.42 9.17
CA THR A 642 3.54 35.16 9.87
C THR A 642 2.07 34.83 9.71
N GLY A 643 1.77 33.54 9.67
CA GLY A 643 0.42 32.99 9.58
C GLY A 643 -0.50 33.47 10.69
N ALA A 644 0.03 33.90 11.83
CA ALA A 644 -0.77 34.38 12.94
C ALA A 644 -1.68 35.57 12.56
N CYS A 645 -1.26 36.43 11.64
CA CYS A 645 -2.15 37.40 11.00
C CYS A 645 -1.64 37.78 9.59
N ILE A 646 -2.35 37.31 8.57
CA ILE A 646 -2.10 37.66 7.15
C ILE A 646 -3.37 38.23 6.54
N VAL A 647 -3.27 39.42 5.95
CA VAL A 647 -4.36 40.03 5.19
C VAL A 647 -3.99 40.08 3.70
N THR A 648 -4.80 39.49 2.84
CA THR A 648 -4.53 39.32 1.40
C THR A 648 -5.80 39.45 0.57
N PRO A 649 -5.76 39.99 -0.66
CA PRO A 649 -6.93 39.96 -1.54
C PRO A 649 -7.28 38.51 -1.85
N ARG A 650 -8.57 38.17 -1.82
CA ARG A 650 -9.05 36.81 -2.10
C ARG A 650 -8.58 36.30 -3.45
N SER A 651 -8.64 37.16 -4.47
CA SER A 651 -8.18 36.84 -5.83
C SER A 651 -6.68 36.50 -5.90
N VAL A 652 -5.85 37.07 -5.02
CA VAL A 652 -4.42 36.74 -4.95
C VAL A 652 -4.23 35.38 -4.28
N PHE A 653 -4.92 35.13 -3.17
CA PHE A 653 -4.87 33.84 -2.47
C PHE A 653 -5.34 32.69 -3.36
N GLU A 654 -6.45 32.86 -4.07
CA GLU A 654 -6.98 31.87 -5.01
C GLU A 654 -6.04 31.66 -6.21
N ALA A 655 -5.46 32.74 -6.77
CA ALA A 655 -4.54 32.64 -7.90
C ALA A 655 -3.27 31.86 -7.59
N VAL A 656 -2.82 31.85 -6.32
CA VAL A 656 -1.64 31.09 -5.88
C VAL A 656 -1.99 29.70 -5.30
N GLY A 657 -3.27 29.31 -5.33
CA GLY A 657 -3.73 28.02 -4.81
C GLY A 657 -3.78 27.91 -3.29
N GLY A 658 -3.85 29.05 -2.57
CA GLY A 658 -4.00 29.09 -1.11
C GLY A 658 -2.81 28.53 -0.32
N PHE A 659 -3.05 28.04 0.90
CA PHE A 659 -2.01 27.39 1.68
C PHE A 659 -1.69 26.01 1.10
N THR A 660 -0.40 25.67 1.04
CA THR A 660 -0.01 24.29 0.75
C THR A 660 -0.33 23.43 1.96
N GLU A 661 -0.95 22.28 1.72
CA GLU A 661 -1.30 21.32 2.76
C GLU A 661 -0.24 20.22 2.89
N ASP A 662 0.95 20.40 2.33
CA ASP A 662 1.98 19.33 2.27
C ASP A 662 2.89 19.30 3.51
N TYR A 663 2.86 20.35 4.32
CA TYR A 663 3.61 20.42 5.57
C TYR A 663 2.91 19.62 6.67
N VAL A 664 3.68 18.83 7.41
CA VAL A 664 3.13 17.97 8.46
C VAL A 664 3.00 18.73 9.77
N VAL A 665 1.78 18.72 10.35
CA VAL A 665 1.43 19.27 11.67
C VAL A 665 1.92 20.73 11.93
N GLY A 666 2.00 21.51 10.85
CA GLY A 666 2.23 22.97 10.85
C GLY A 666 3.68 23.41 10.64
N ASP A 667 3.89 24.73 10.53
CA ASP A 667 5.16 25.42 10.25
C ASP A 667 5.51 25.53 8.75
N TYR A 668 6.12 26.65 8.34
CA TYR A 668 6.45 27.06 6.96
C TYR A 668 5.28 27.33 5.99
N GLU A 669 4.03 27.06 6.36
CA GLU A 669 2.85 27.28 5.51
C GLU A 669 2.68 28.78 5.15
N ASP A 670 3.01 29.66 6.08
CA ASP A 670 2.93 31.12 5.95
C ASP A 670 4.00 31.71 5.03
N SER A 671 5.25 31.28 5.18
CA SER A 671 6.34 31.64 4.27
C SER A 671 6.12 31.08 2.87
N ASP A 672 5.63 29.85 2.74
CA ASP A 672 5.28 29.25 1.44
C ASP A 672 4.20 30.08 0.72
N LEU A 673 3.14 30.48 1.42
CA LEU A 673 2.12 31.38 0.86
C LEU A 673 2.74 32.71 0.41
N CYS A 674 3.56 33.35 1.23
CA CYS A 674 4.24 34.61 0.89
C CYS A 674 5.16 34.48 -0.33
N LEU A 675 5.88 33.35 -0.45
CA LEU A 675 6.76 33.05 -1.58
C LEU A 675 5.97 32.81 -2.87
N LYS A 676 4.86 32.08 -2.81
CA LYS A 676 3.95 31.92 -3.95
C LYS A 676 3.38 33.26 -4.42
N ILE A 677 2.97 34.12 -3.50
CA ILE A 677 2.51 35.49 -3.82
C ILE A 677 3.64 36.28 -4.47
N THR A 678 4.87 36.16 -3.97
CA THR A 678 6.04 36.84 -4.54
C THR A 678 6.33 36.40 -5.98
N MET A 679 6.07 35.14 -6.34
CA MET A 679 6.18 34.67 -7.73
C MET A 679 5.22 35.35 -8.70
N THR A 680 4.13 35.97 -8.20
CA THR A 680 3.20 36.77 -9.01
C THR A 680 3.64 38.23 -9.16
N GLU A 681 4.92 38.52 -8.86
CA GLU A 681 5.52 39.87 -8.86
C GLU A 681 4.89 40.84 -7.85
N ARG A 682 4.14 40.31 -6.89
CA ARG A 682 3.55 41.06 -5.79
C ARG A 682 4.50 41.09 -4.60
N LYS A 683 4.36 42.13 -3.78
CA LYS A 683 5.18 42.36 -2.59
C LYS A 683 4.40 42.03 -1.32
N ILE A 684 5.12 41.60 -0.30
CA ILE A 684 4.59 41.41 1.05
C ILE A 684 5.04 42.61 1.89
N ALA A 685 4.12 43.21 2.65
CA ALA A 685 4.42 44.38 3.48
C ALA A 685 4.16 44.13 4.96
N TYR A 686 5.07 44.62 5.79
CA TYR A 686 4.92 44.70 7.23
C TYR A 686 4.38 46.09 7.62
N VAL A 687 3.30 46.11 8.41
CA VAL A 687 2.56 47.33 8.79
C VAL A 687 2.69 47.57 10.30
N PRO A 688 3.60 48.46 10.74
CA PRO A 688 3.93 48.65 12.16
C PRO A 688 2.89 49.44 12.95
N ASP A 689 2.06 50.27 12.28
CA ASP A 689 1.06 51.14 12.92
C ASP A 689 -0.11 50.36 13.53
N ILE A 690 -0.22 49.07 13.15
CA ILE A 690 -1.23 48.13 13.59
C ILE A 690 -0.55 47.11 14.49
N GLU A 691 -0.88 47.17 15.77
CA GLU A 691 -0.30 46.32 16.80
C GLU A 691 -1.37 45.35 17.32
N LEU A 692 -1.06 44.06 17.28
CA LEU A 692 -1.91 43.01 17.81
C LEU A 692 -1.10 42.21 18.86
N TYR A 693 -1.74 41.84 19.95
CA TYR A 693 -1.19 40.83 20.86
C TYR A 693 -1.43 39.45 20.27
N HIS A 694 -0.40 38.61 20.29
CA HIS A 694 -0.51 37.19 20.02
C HIS A 694 -0.20 36.45 21.32
N LEU A 695 -1.25 36.04 22.02
CA LEU A 695 -1.19 35.53 23.39
C LEU A 695 -0.79 34.04 23.44
N GLU A 696 0.10 33.65 22.52
CA GLU A 696 0.64 32.32 22.29
C GLU A 696 0.76 31.55 23.61
N ARG A 697 -0.25 30.74 23.95
CA ARG A 697 -0.07 29.83 25.08
C ARG A 697 1.00 28.84 24.67
N GLN A 698 1.80 28.51 25.66
CA GLN A 698 2.66 27.35 25.86
C GLN A 698 2.13 25.96 25.41
N SER A 699 1.16 25.85 24.50
CA SER A 699 0.86 24.62 23.75
C SER A 699 2.06 24.15 22.91
N MET A 700 2.93 25.08 22.49
CA MET A 700 4.25 24.75 21.91
C MET A 700 5.32 24.39 22.96
N SER A 701 5.20 24.79 24.23
CA SER A 701 6.17 24.42 25.27
C SER A 701 5.91 23.03 25.86
N LEU A 702 4.66 22.56 25.83
CA LEU A 702 4.29 21.14 26.05
C LEU A 702 4.73 20.23 24.89
N ASN A 703 5.05 20.81 23.73
CA ASN A 703 5.55 20.16 22.52
C ASN A 703 6.97 20.62 22.18
N SER A 704 7.86 20.73 23.17
CA SER A 704 9.30 20.96 22.95
C SER A 704 9.93 19.89 22.03
N GLU A 705 9.31 18.71 21.94
CA GLU A 705 9.61 17.63 20.99
C GLU A 705 9.33 18.02 19.52
N TYR A 706 8.51 19.05 19.27
CA TYR A 706 8.02 19.43 17.95
C TYR A 706 8.88 20.53 17.28
N MET A 707 9.27 21.59 18.01
CA MET A 707 10.10 22.70 17.45
C MET A 707 11.51 22.27 17.03
N ARG A 708 11.96 21.07 17.41
CA ARG A 708 13.20 20.45 16.94
C ARG A 708 13.01 18.97 16.56
N GLY A 709 11.76 18.56 16.39
CA GLY A 709 11.39 17.20 16.05
C GLY A 709 11.64 16.87 14.59
N ILE A 710 11.35 15.61 14.23
CA ILE A 710 11.43 15.16 12.83
C ILE A 710 10.47 15.94 11.94
N ALA A 711 9.29 16.31 12.44
CA ALA A 711 8.29 17.07 11.70
C ALA A 711 8.84 18.42 11.21
N TRP A 712 9.46 19.19 12.11
CA TRP A 712 10.14 20.43 11.77
C TRP A 712 11.28 20.20 10.77
N GLN A 713 12.11 19.17 10.97
CA GLN A 713 13.21 18.86 10.06
C GLN A 713 12.70 18.50 8.64
N TYR A 714 11.61 17.73 8.57
CA TYR A 714 10.92 17.37 7.32
C TYR A 714 10.36 18.63 6.64
N ASN A 715 9.61 19.47 7.35
CA ASN A 715 9.03 20.70 6.78
C ASN A 715 10.12 21.68 6.32
N CYS A 716 11.19 21.83 7.11
CA CYS A 716 12.34 22.66 6.76
C CYS A 716 13.06 22.14 5.50
N ALA A 717 13.23 20.81 5.38
CA ALA A 717 13.80 20.19 4.18
C ALA A 717 12.90 20.40 2.95
N LEU A 718 11.60 20.14 3.09
CA LEU A 718 10.60 20.34 2.02
C LEU A 718 10.54 21.81 1.57
N HIS A 719 10.52 22.75 2.52
CA HIS A 719 10.53 24.19 2.22
C HIS A 719 11.84 24.61 1.54
N THR A 720 12.98 24.09 2.00
CA THR A 720 14.28 24.33 1.37
C THR A 720 14.30 23.79 -0.07
N GLU A 721 13.85 22.57 -0.29
CA GLU A 721 13.77 21.93 -1.61
C GLU A 721 12.94 22.78 -2.58
N ARG A 722 11.76 23.23 -2.16
CA ARG A 722 10.85 24.04 -2.99
C ARG A 722 11.41 25.42 -3.33
N TRP A 723 11.98 26.10 -2.35
CA TRP A 723 12.11 27.56 -2.41
C TRP A 723 13.54 28.08 -2.39
N SER A 724 14.56 27.22 -2.27
CA SER A 724 15.96 27.65 -2.06
C SER A 724 16.46 28.65 -3.10
N SER A 725 16.12 28.44 -4.38
CA SER A 725 16.49 29.36 -5.47
C SER A 725 15.90 30.76 -5.28
N LEU A 726 14.59 30.83 -5.03
CA LEU A 726 13.87 32.09 -4.84
C LEU A 726 14.34 32.81 -3.58
N MET A 727 14.45 32.10 -2.45
CA MET A 727 14.94 32.68 -1.19
C MET A 727 16.37 33.23 -1.31
N THR A 728 17.24 32.52 -2.04
CA THR A 728 18.60 33.01 -2.33
C THR A 728 18.55 34.36 -3.06
N SER A 729 17.73 34.47 -4.12
CA SER A 729 17.56 35.70 -4.89
C SER A 729 17.03 36.85 -4.02
N ILE A 730 15.98 36.61 -3.23
CA ILE A 730 15.38 37.61 -2.34
C ILE A 730 16.43 38.11 -1.31
N MET A 731 17.18 37.21 -0.69
CA MET A 731 18.19 37.55 0.33
C MET A 731 19.41 38.27 -0.25
N GLN A 732 19.85 37.93 -1.46
CA GLN A 732 20.91 38.68 -2.14
C GLN A 732 20.47 40.10 -2.50
N ASN A 733 19.25 40.28 -3.00
CA ASN A 733 18.70 41.59 -3.34
C ASN A 733 18.53 42.49 -2.11
N ALA A 734 18.01 41.94 -1.01
CA ALA A 734 17.89 42.67 0.25
C ALA A 734 19.26 43.14 0.77
N ASN A 735 20.28 42.29 0.70
CA ASN A 735 21.65 42.64 1.10
C ASN A 735 22.27 43.73 0.22
N ARG A 736 22.03 43.70 -1.10
CA ARG A 736 22.49 44.76 -2.01
C ARG A 736 21.85 46.12 -1.68
N GLN A 737 20.54 46.14 -1.44
CA GLN A 737 19.82 47.36 -1.05
C GLN A 737 20.27 47.91 0.30
N ARG A 738 20.60 47.04 1.26
CA ARG A 738 21.15 47.46 2.55
C ARG A 738 22.55 48.07 2.39
N LYS A 739 23.41 47.48 1.56
CA LYS A 739 24.74 48.02 1.27
C LYS A 739 24.67 49.38 0.56
N SER A 740 23.74 49.57 -0.39
CA SER A 740 23.58 50.86 -1.07
C SER A 740 23.04 51.95 -0.14
N ARG A 741 22.13 51.62 0.79
CA ARG A 741 21.60 52.58 1.79
C ARG A 741 22.61 52.96 2.86
N ASN A 742 23.59 52.11 3.15
CA ASN A 742 24.67 52.43 4.10
C ASN A 742 25.84 53.18 3.45
N ALA A 743 25.91 53.20 2.11
CA ALA A 743 26.95 53.89 1.35
C ALA A 743 26.51 55.28 0.85
N ALA A 744 25.22 55.59 0.94
CA ALA A 744 24.61 56.90 0.72
C ALA A 744 24.30 57.54 2.07
#